data_AF-A0AAE7DF21-F1
#
_entry.id   AF-A0AAE7DF21-F1
#
_cell.length_a   1.000
_cell.length_b   1.000
_cell.length_c   1.000
_cell.angle_alpha   90.00
_cell.angle_beta   90.00
_cell.angle_gamma   90.00
#
_symmetry.space_group_name_H-M   'P 1'
#
loop_
_entity.id
_entity.type
_entity.pdbx_description
1 polymer ?
#
loop_
_entity_poly.entity_id
_entity_poly.type
_entity_poly.pdbx_seq_one_letter_code
_entity_poly.pdbx_strand_id
1 'polypeptide(L)'
;MSEVKNNLSAKVWAPPAFPVVGRLPGEVLTVTCNCDKQTAEEDSHHQQVNSKGRSQRFECVQSLHISLFFDGTNNNEDNDTKKNHPSNIAKLFHASLRGEQAEKEGFFSIYMPGVGTPFPEIGELDYSAEGLRYATGGEDRINWALVSLAHALRFALTKKELSKADRKKAVNAMSTWQAPLMSGLGEGKRRRVMHGLLGPLEACKEKSLQPKVLAVKLYVYGFSRGAAEARTFVNWLSQLFDTPTGAQLPEQRLIGLPVSVEFLGVLDTVASVGIAHAAPFFAGHMDWADDSQLLPDATKFPKFVKCCRHFVAAFEQRSCFPLDSIRNEDGHYPLNTYEVVYPGVHSDVGGGYPQNDQGKARGGTNELVSQIVLHDMYAEAFAAGAPLQVPETVLPKCLQPSRQWRVMSPATEREFGLSETLVERFNAWRHTLPGITTDIPTHTKPREYKPQQLRITVEETLADQLGWITGWRIGRYADDPLQNNDSYKHQPFFIQANEVTVFDTSDQREAYEKQKKIILANRLKTPAAATNHPGPPIYEPQIDKTQLSQAAAEFKRDYKGFDRKQTSAVGTVTDVLLRDAIYLLNENDELQDHAAIKAAGERRTKQLFSDARGTPSKDPRMALVVALFDDQIHDSRAWFMHDALGSREIWAGYFFYRMTYFGNDNSRDLSPVVVAGRILGVAMLAGATVYGIKRGGALGGVGGVVAGIGGATIGYQVIDKARGVALPFLPEAAQLLKPTAHIGQVAAELKQQIAQEDYAQRIDRTAAFLREAGSLFELTGEVV
;
A
#
# COMPACT_ATOMS: atom_id res chain seq x y z
N MET A 1 -19.22 -15.88 -13.90
CA MET A 1 -18.91 -16.13 -12.48
C MET A 1 -18.95 -17.62 -12.27
N SER A 2 -17.78 -18.27 -12.21
CA SER A 2 -17.66 -19.57 -11.55
C SER A 2 -18.26 -19.44 -10.15
N GLU A 3 -18.99 -20.47 -9.70
CA GLU A 3 -19.76 -20.44 -8.45
C GLU A 3 -18.88 -20.04 -7.27
N VAL A 4 -18.98 -18.76 -6.86
CA VAL A 4 -18.53 -18.30 -5.54
C VAL A 4 -19.43 -19.02 -4.54
N LYS A 5 -18.96 -20.17 -4.06
CA LYS A 5 -19.47 -20.77 -2.84
C LYS A 5 -19.21 -19.80 -1.69
N ASN A 6 -20.16 -18.92 -1.43
CA ASN A 6 -20.75 -18.66 -0.11
C ASN A 6 -21.56 -17.37 -0.12
N ASN A 7 -22.88 -17.48 0.04
CA ASN A 7 -23.78 -16.38 0.43
C ASN A 7 -23.49 -15.82 1.84
N LEU A 8 -22.30 -16.04 2.40
CA LEU A 8 -21.89 -15.69 3.77
C LEU A 8 -20.83 -14.59 3.85
N SER A 9 -20.17 -14.22 2.74
CA SER A 9 -19.14 -13.18 2.78
C SER A 9 -19.71 -11.81 3.13
N ALA A 10 -19.04 -11.13 4.06
CA ALA A 10 -19.43 -9.85 4.59
C ALA A 10 -19.44 -8.75 3.51
N LYS A 11 -20.40 -7.84 3.64
CA LYS A 11 -20.63 -6.76 2.69
C LYS A 11 -19.74 -5.56 3.02
N VAL A 12 -19.21 -4.93 1.97
CA VAL A 12 -18.32 -3.76 2.07
C VAL A 12 -19.12 -2.49 2.36
N TRP A 13 -18.44 -1.38 2.66
CA TRP A 13 -19.08 -0.10 2.95
C TRP A 13 -18.83 0.94 1.85
N ALA A 14 -19.76 1.89 1.78
CA ALA A 14 -19.64 3.14 1.04
C ALA A 14 -19.37 4.30 2.00
N PRO A 15 -18.67 5.34 1.52
CA PRO A 15 -18.48 6.53 2.30
C PRO A 15 -19.83 7.21 2.56
N PRO A 16 -19.99 7.94 3.67
CA PRO A 16 -21.13 8.83 3.89
C PRO A 16 -21.18 9.95 2.84
N ALA A 17 -22.31 10.66 2.79
CA ALA A 17 -22.34 11.95 2.12
C ALA A 17 -21.28 12.88 2.72
N PHE A 18 -20.52 13.56 1.86
CA PHE A 18 -19.46 14.45 2.30
C PHE A 18 -20.01 15.88 2.50
N PRO A 19 -19.77 16.52 3.67
CA PRO A 19 -20.24 17.86 3.95
C PRO A 19 -19.40 18.92 3.22
N VAL A 20 -20.04 19.98 2.72
CA VAL A 20 -19.34 21.12 2.08
C VAL A 20 -18.34 21.78 3.04
N VAL A 21 -18.65 21.82 4.33
CA VAL A 21 -17.78 22.38 5.38
C VAL A 21 -16.59 21.49 5.75
N GLY A 22 -16.42 20.32 5.11
CA GLY A 22 -15.41 19.33 5.45
C GLY A 22 -15.65 18.66 6.81
N ARG A 23 -14.68 17.85 7.25
CA ARG A 23 -14.76 17.05 8.51
C ARG A 23 -13.77 17.40 9.62
N LEU A 24 -13.06 18.52 9.51
CA LEU A 24 -12.30 19.03 10.65
C LEU A 24 -13.24 19.34 11.81
N PRO A 25 -12.82 19.31 13.09
CA PRO A 25 -13.71 19.53 14.23
C PRO A 25 -14.28 20.95 14.21
N GLY A 26 -15.58 21.08 14.52
CA GLY A 26 -16.30 22.37 14.48
C GLY A 26 -16.80 22.84 15.84
N GLU A 27 -16.70 21.99 16.85
CA GLU A 27 -17.22 22.22 18.19
C GLU A 27 -16.10 21.91 19.20
N VAL A 28 -15.97 22.75 20.23
CA VAL A 28 -15.04 22.53 21.35
C VAL A 28 -15.30 21.17 22.02
N LEU A 29 -16.57 20.76 22.10
CA LEU A 29 -16.97 19.48 22.69
C LEU A 29 -16.32 18.28 21.98
N THR A 30 -16.21 18.31 20.65
CA THR A 30 -15.56 17.24 19.88
C THR A 30 -14.09 17.11 20.27
N VAL A 31 -13.41 18.24 20.47
CA VAL A 31 -12.01 18.28 20.91
C VAL A 31 -11.88 17.79 22.35
N THR A 32 -12.78 18.20 23.24
CA THR A 32 -12.83 17.70 24.63
C THR A 32 -12.99 16.18 24.66
N CYS A 33 -13.93 15.60 23.91
CA CYS A 33 -14.12 14.15 23.87
C CYS A 33 -12.90 13.39 23.32
N ASN A 34 -12.15 13.99 22.37
CA ASN A 34 -10.88 13.43 21.91
C ASN A 34 -9.81 13.46 23.02
N CYS A 35 -9.70 14.56 23.76
CA CYS A 35 -8.82 14.67 24.91
C CYS A 35 -9.19 13.67 26.02
N ASP A 36 -10.48 13.49 26.32
CA ASP A 36 -10.94 12.53 27.34
C ASP A 36 -10.52 11.09 26.97
N LYS A 37 -10.55 10.72 25.69
CA LYS A 37 -10.03 9.42 25.21
C LYS A 37 -8.52 9.31 25.36
N GLN A 38 -7.79 10.43 25.28
CA GLN A 38 -6.35 10.44 25.48
C GLN A 38 -6.01 10.19 26.95
N THR A 39 -6.69 10.86 27.88
CA THR A 39 -6.44 10.80 29.33
C THR A 39 -7.19 9.70 30.07
N ALA A 40 -7.98 8.87 29.39
CA ALA A 40 -8.86 7.87 30.01
C ALA A 40 -8.19 6.97 31.08
N GLU A 41 -6.96 6.52 30.87
CA GLU A 41 -6.22 5.69 31.84
C GLU A 41 -5.72 6.52 33.03
N GLU A 42 -5.36 7.78 32.80
CA GLU A 42 -4.96 8.72 33.86
C GLU A 42 -6.17 9.00 34.76
N ASP A 43 -7.32 9.31 34.16
CA ASP A 43 -8.58 9.55 34.86
C ASP A 43 -9.02 8.30 35.64
N SER A 44 -8.90 7.11 35.04
CA SER A 44 -9.20 5.84 35.70
C SER A 44 -8.25 5.56 36.87
N HIS A 45 -6.96 5.87 36.71
CA HIS A 45 -5.94 5.71 37.77
C HIS A 45 -6.20 6.65 38.95
N HIS A 46 -6.55 7.91 38.69
CA HIS A 46 -6.84 8.90 39.73
C HIS A 46 -8.08 8.58 40.55
N GLN A 47 -9.00 7.77 40.02
CA GLN A 47 -10.19 7.28 40.72
C GLN A 47 -9.92 6.07 41.63
N GLN A 48 -8.74 5.44 41.54
CA GLN A 48 -8.40 4.23 42.27
C GLN A 48 -7.68 4.50 43.62
N VAL A 49 -7.62 3.45 44.43
CA VAL A 49 -6.80 3.37 45.66
C VAL A 49 -5.72 2.30 45.47
N ASN A 50 -4.50 2.57 45.94
CA ASN A 50 -3.41 1.62 45.84
C ASN A 50 -3.56 0.45 46.83
N SER A 51 -2.65 -0.54 46.75
CA SER A 51 -2.64 -1.74 47.62
C SER A 51 -2.50 -1.45 49.11
N LYS A 52 -2.17 -0.21 49.50
CA LYS A 52 -2.11 0.26 50.90
C LYS A 52 -3.33 1.10 51.30
N GLY A 53 -4.39 1.11 50.49
CA GLY A 53 -5.63 1.86 50.72
C GLY A 53 -5.51 3.39 50.55
N ARG A 54 -4.43 3.89 49.94
CA ARG A 54 -4.25 5.33 49.72
C ARG A 54 -4.80 5.76 48.36
N SER A 55 -5.46 6.92 48.32
CA SER A 55 -5.95 7.53 47.08
C SER A 55 -4.81 7.82 46.11
N GLN A 56 -5.02 7.51 44.83
CA GLN A 56 -4.07 7.78 43.75
C GLN A 56 -4.35 9.09 43.00
N ARG A 57 -5.32 9.88 43.47
CA ARG A 57 -5.83 11.11 42.81
C ARG A 57 -4.76 12.15 42.45
N PHE A 58 -3.67 12.21 43.21
CA PHE A 58 -2.61 13.21 43.03
C PHE A 58 -1.30 12.60 42.46
N GLU A 59 -1.32 11.33 42.05
CA GLU A 59 -0.16 10.73 41.40
C GLU A 59 0.04 11.33 40.01
N CYS A 60 1.27 11.75 39.71
CA CYS A 60 1.62 12.29 38.39
C CYS A 60 1.81 11.11 37.44
N VAL A 61 0.88 10.92 36.52
CA VAL A 61 0.81 9.77 35.62
C VAL A 61 0.61 10.26 34.19
N GLN A 62 1.02 9.46 33.21
CA GLN A 62 0.74 9.73 31.81
C GLN A 62 0.61 8.44 31.00
N SER A 63 -0.19 8.47 29.94
CA SER A 63 -0.12 7.49 28.85
C SER A 63 0.81 7.98 27.74
N LEU A 64 1.47 7.05 27.03
CA LEU A 64 2.22 7.39 25.82
C LEU A 64 1.32 7.24 24.61
N HIS A 65 1.34 8.23 23.73
CA HIS A 65 0.59 8.28 22.48
C HIS A 65 1.59 8.32 21.32
N ILE A 66 1.70 7.23 20.58
CA ILE A 66 2.70 7.10 19.51
C ILE A 66 1.97 6.97 18.18
N SER A 67 2.14 7.96 17.32
CA SER A 67 1.61 7.95 15.95
C SER A 67 2.69 7.55 14.96
N LEU A 68 2.40 6.55 14.12
CA LEU A 68 3.30 5.96 13.14
C LEU A 68 2.72 6.15 11.75
N PHE A 69 3.45 6.77 10.83
CA PHE A 69 2.98 7.12 9.49
C PHE A 69 3.86 6.46 8.43
N PHE A 70 3.36 5.42 7.77
CA PHE A 70 4.06 4.67 6.71
C PHE A 70 3.59 5.14 5.33
N ASP A 71 4.41 5.91 4.62
CA ASP A 71 3.97 6.48 3.34
C ASP A 71 4.04 5.49 2.16
N GLY A 72 3.34 5.80 1.08
CA GLY A 72 3.22 4.99 -0.12
C GLY A 72 4.49 4.94 -0.95
N THR A 73 4.56 3.95 -1.86
CA THR A 73 5.70 3.80 -2.78
C THR A 73 5.99 5.11 -3.50
N ASN A 74 7.26 5.52 -3.55
CA ASN A 74 7.71 6.79 -4.13
C ASN A 74 7.27 8.08 -3.40
N ASN A 75 6.60 8.00 -2.25
CA ASN A 75 6.20 9.18 -1.47
C ASN A 75 7.21 9.52 -0.37
N ASN A 76 7.55 10.81 -0.28
CA ASN A 76 8.52 11.34 0.66
C ASN A 76 8.10 12.74 1.12
N GLU A 77 7.69 12.87 2.38
CA GLU A 77 7.18 14.12 2.97
C GLU A 77 8.09 15.32 2.69
N ASP A 78 9.40 15.22 2.93
CA ASP A 78 10.31 16.35 2.76
C ASP A 78 10.38 16.83 1.30
N ASN A 79 10.39 15.91 0.34
CA ASN A 79 10.41 16.24 -1.08
C ASN A 79 9.05 16.70 -1.61
N ASP A 80 8.00 15.95 -1.32
CA ASP A 80 6.68 16.11 -1.93
C ASP A 80 5.96 17.33 -1.36
N THR A 81 6.16 17.64 -0.08
CA THR A 81 5.63 18.85 0.56
C THR A 81 6.23 20.11 -0.04
N LYS A 82 7.55 20.13 -0.29
CA LYS A 82 8.24 21.26 -0.96
C LYS A 82 7.71 21.50 -2.38
N LYS A 83 7.18 20.46 -3.02
CA LYS A 83 6.56 20.53 -4.34
C LYS A 83 5.03 20.64 -4.30
N ASN A 84 4.45 20.85 -3.12
CA ASN A 84 3.01 21.03 -2.91
C ASN A 84 2.14 19.84 -3.36
N HIS A 85 2.63 18.61 -3.22
CA HIS A 85 1.86 17.39 -3.50
C HIS A 85 2.08 16.27 -2.45
N PRO A 86 2.09 16.56 -1.13
CA PRO A 86 2.25 15.52 -0.13
C PRO A 86 1.11 14.50 -0.20
N SER A 87 1.41 13.24 0.16
CA SER A 87 0.41 12.19 0.34
C SER A 87 -0.54 12.53 1.50
N ASN A 88 -1.65 11.80 1.61
CA ASN A 88 -2.54 11.92 2.76
C ASN A 88 -1.86 11.45 4.06
N ILE A 89 -0.89 10.54 3.99
CA ILE A 89 -0.11 10.10 5.15
C ILE A 89 0.79 11.24 5.65
N ALA A 90 1.47 11.94 4.76
CA ALA A 90 2.27 13.12 5.09
C ALA A 90 1.39 14.25 5.67
N LYS A 91 0.23 14.54 5.06
CA LYS A 91 -0.71 15.55 5.59
C LYS A 91 -1.24 15.20 6.99
N LEU A 92 -1.56 13.93 7.25
CA LEU A 92 -1.94 13.46 8.59
C LEU A 92 -0.77 13.56 9.59
N PHE A 93 0.47 13.32 9.13
CA PHE A 93 1.68 13.55 9.93
C PHE A 93 1.92 15.04 10.22
N HIS A 94 1.61 15.94 9.28
CA HIS A 94 1.68 17.38 9.52
C HIS A 94 0.64 17.85 10.54
N ALA A 95 -0.53 17.22 10.51
CA ALA A 95 -1.64 17.46 11.43
C ALA A 95 -1.54 16.65 12.73
N SER A 96 -0.47 15.90 12.99
CA SER A 96 -0.32 15.18 14.26
C SER A 96 0.26 16.07 15.36
N LEU A 97 -0.01 15.73 16.61
CA LEU A 97 0.65 16.37 17.74
C LEU A 97 2.12 15.97 17.76
N ARG A 98 3.01 16.95 17.57
CA ARG A 98 4.44 16.74 17.38
C ARG A 98 5.29 17.88 17.95
N GLY A 99 6.58 17.63 18.10
CA GLY A 99 7.56 18.58 18.61
C GLY A 99 7.90 18.38 20.09
N GLU A 100 8.94 19.07 20.56
CA GLU A 100 9.55 18.85 21.88
C GLU A 100 8.55 18.95 23.05
N GLN A 101 7.62 19.90 22.98
CA GLN A 101 6.59 20.07 24.02
C GLN A 101 5.61 18.88 24.04
N ALA A 102 5.20 18.40 22.87
CA ALA A 102 4.31 17.24 22.75
C ALA A 102 5.01 15.97 23.27
N GLU A 103 6.28 15.76 22.92
CA GLU A 103 7.07 14.59 23.36
C GLU A 103 7.30 14.57 24.87
N LYS A 104 7.52 15.75 25.48
CA LYS A 104 7.61 15.89 26.95
C LYS A 104 6.32 15.47 27.66
N GLU A 105 5.18 15.64 27.00
CA GLU A 105 3.85 15.23 27.45
C GLU A 105 3.41 13.85 26.94
N GLY A 106 4.35 13.05 26.39
CA GLY A 106 4.09 11.66 26.01
C GLY A 106 3.50 11.47 24.60
N PHE A 107 3.44 12.51 23.77
CA PHE A 107 2.97 12.44 22.38
C PHE A 107 4.14 12.37 21.40
N PHE A 108 4.26 11.26 20.69
CA PHE A 108 5.30 11.03 19.68
C PHE A 108 4.68 10.87 18.30
N SER A 109 5.32 11.43 17.28
CA SER A 109 4.90 11.29 15.89
C SER A 109 6.10 10.93 15.03
N ILE A 110 6.03 9.79 14.34
CA ILE A 110 7.14 9.24 13.56
C ILE A 110 6.66 8.98 12.14
N TYR A 111 7.35 9.58 11.18
CA TYR A 111 7.11 9.40 9.76
C TYR A 111 8.17 8.46 9.16
N MET A 112 7.70 7.49 8.36
CA MET A 112 8.52 6.58 7.58
C MET A 112 8.26 6.89 6.10
N PRO A 113 9.28 7.36 5.36
CA PRO A 113 9.13 7.62 3.93
C PRO A 113 8.88 6.32 3.18
N GLY A 114 8.17 6.40 2.06
CA GLY A 114 7.80 5.23 1.28
C GLY A 114 9.00 4.52 0.65
N VAL A 115 8.81 3.23 0.34
CA VAL A 115 9.81 2.43 -0.39
C VAL A 115 10.15 3.04 -1.75
N GLY A 116 11.41 2.89 -2.15
CA GLY A 116 11.95 3.52 -3.35
C GLY A 116 12.37 4.99 -3.17
N THR A 117 12.18 5.58 -1.99
CA THR A 117 12.66 6.92 -1.64
C THR A 117 13.78 6.88 -0.59
N PRO A 118 14.60 7.94 -0.46
CA PRO A 118 15.66 8.01 0.53
C PRO A 118 15.12 7.91 1.95
N PHE A 119 15.75 7.04 2.74
CA PHE A 119 15.57 6.95 4.17
C PHE A 119 16.94 6.81 4.87
N PRO A 120 17.66 7.93 5.08
CA PRO A 120 19.04 7.90 5.54
C PRO A 120 19.25 7.22 6.89
N GLU A 121 18.25 7.28 7.78
CA GLU A 121 18.19 6.61 9.07
C GLU A 121 18.40 5.09 9.00
N ILE A 122 17.93 4.45 7.93
CA ILE A 122 18.14 3.01 7.67
C ILE A 122 19.27 2.75 6.66
N GLY A 123 19.89 3.81 6.13
CA GLY A 123 21.01 3.72 5.20
C GLY A 123 20.64 3.80 3.72
N GLU A 124 19.37 4.05 3.39
CA GLU A 124 18.95 4.33 2.02
C GLU A 124 19.16 5.82 1.72
N LEU A 125 20.14 6.15 0.89
CA LEU A 125 20.49 7.55 0.62
C LEU A 125 19.86 8.10 -0.67
N ASP A 126 19.37 7.24 -1.56
CA ASP A 126 18.92 7.61 -2.90
C ASP A 126 17.55 7.01 -3.23
N TYR A 127 16.85 7.64 -4.17
CA TYR A 127 15.71 7.03 -4.81
C TYR A 127 16.16 5.82 -5.61
N SER A 128 15.38 4.74 -5.59
CA SER A 128 15.77 3.45 -6.17
C SER A 128 14.65 2.86 -7.03
N ALA A 129 14.96 2.60 -8.31
CA ALA A 129 14.04 1.90 -9.20
C ALA A 129 13.76 0.47 -8.72
N GLU A 130 14.74 -0.18 -8.06
CA GLU A 130 14.56 -1.48 -7.42
C GLU A 130 13.63 -1.37 -6.20
N GLY A 131 13.74 -0.30 -5.42
CA GLY A 131 12.82 -0.02 -4.31
C GLY A 131 11.39 0.23 -4.79
N LEU A 132 11.22 0.93 -5.92
CA LEU A 132 9.90 1.13 -6.54
C LEU A 132 9.29 -0.18 -7.06
N ARG A 133 10.12 -1.10 -7.57
CA ARG A 133 9.65 -2.36 -8.17
C ARG A 133 9.45 -3.47 -7.14
N TYR A 134 10.40 -3.64 -6.24
CA TYR A 134 10.48 -4.78 -5.32
C TYR A 134 10.25 -4.41 -3.85
N ALA A 135 9.94 -3.14 -3.53
CA ALA A 135 9.83 -2.64 -2.15
C ALA A 135 11.02 -3.05 -1.27
N THR A 136 12.22 -3.05 -1.86
CA THR A 136 13.46 -3.21 -1.09
C THR A 136 13.46 -2.13 0.01
N GLY A 137 13.73 -2.55 1.26
CA GLY A 137 13.69 -1.67 2.42
C GLY A 137 12.37 -1.62 3.18
N GLY A 138 11.32 -2.34 2.75
CA GLY A 138 10.06 -2.42 3.50
C GLY A 138 10.23 -3.04 4.90
N GLU A 139 10.94 -4.16 5.00
CA GLU A 139 11.28 -4.78 6.30
C GLU A 139 12.00 -3.80 7.25
N ASP A 140 12.96 -3.04 6.73
CA ASP A 140 13.75 -2.12 7.56
C ASP A 140 12.93 -0.91 8.02
N ARG A 141 11.92 -0.46 7.25
CA ARG A 141 10.92 0.54 7.67
C ARG A 141 10.05 0.03 8.82
N ILE A 142 9.61 -1.23 8.73
CA ILE A 142 8.83 -1.88 9.81
C ILE A 142 9.69 -2.04 11.08
N ASN A 143 10.92 -2.51 10.93
CA ASN A 143 11.88 -2.63 12.03
C ASN A 143 12.20 -1.27 12.65
N TRP A 144 12.32 -0.21 11.83
CA TRP A 144 12.50 1.15 12.31
C TRP A 144 11.32 1.61 13.19
N ALA A 145 10.08 1.27 12.83
CA ALA A 145 8.92 1.57 13.67
C ALA A 145 8.96 0.85 15.02
N LEU A 146 9.35 -0.44 15.07
CA LEU A 146 9.55 -1.19 16.32
C LEU A 146 10.64 -0.55 17.19
N VAL A 147 11.79 -0.20 16.59
CA VAL A 147 12.87 0.50 17.29
C VAL A 147 12.43 1.88 17.78
N SER A 148 11.56 2.57 17.03
CA SER A 148 11.03 3.89 17.42
C SER A 148 10.06 3.80 18.61
N LEU A 149 9.32 2.70 18.75
CA LEU A 149 8.55 2.40 19.95
C LEU A 149 9.48 2.22 21.18
N ALA A 150 10.58 1.48 21.03
CA ALA A 150 11.58 1.35 22.10
C ALA A 150 12.24 2.70 22.45
N HIS A 151 12.51 3.54 21.45
CA HIS A 151 13.00 4.90 21.64
C HIS A 151 12.02 5.75 22.47
N ALA A 152 10.74 5.79 22.11
CA ALA A 152 9.72 6.55 22.83
C ALA A 152 9.58 6.10 24.30
N LEU A 153 9.58 4.79 24.54
CA LEU A 153 9.57 4.22 25.90
C LEU A 153 10.81 4.63 26.70
N ARG A 154 12.00 4.50 26.10
CA ARG A 154 13.26 4.90 26.75
C ARG A 154 13.27 6.38 27.09
N PHE A 155 12.86 7.23 26.16
CA PHE A 155 12.79 8.68 26.38
C PHE A 155 11.78 9.01 27.49
N ALA A 156 10.59 8.40 27.46
CA ALA A 156 9.57 8.62 28.49
C ALA A 156 10.05 8.23 29.90
N LEU A 157 10.71 7.07 30.04
CA LEU A 157 11.12 6.52 31.33
C LEU A 157 12.44 7.10 31.87
N THR A 158 13.35 7.53 30.99
CA THR A 158 14.73 7.90 31.38
C THR A 158 15.15 9.32 30.97
N LYS A 159 14.35 10.00 30.14
CA LYS A 159 14.68 11.28 29.48
C LYS A 159 15.96 11.24 28.64
N LYS A 160 16.40 10.05 28.25
CA LYS A 160 17.54 9.83 27.36
C LYS A 160 17.07 9.30 26.03
N GLU A 161 17.54 9.92 24.96
CA GLU A 161 17.29 9.43 23.61
C GLU A 161 18.12 8.18 23.30
N LEU A 162 17.65 7.41 22.31
CA LEU A 162 18.44 6.39 21.63
C LEU A 162 19.03 7.05 20.40
N SER A 163 20.36 7.06 20.29
CA SER A 163 21.03 7.76 19.20
C SER A 163 20.60 7.21 17.83
N LYS A 164 20.64 8.04 16.78
CA LYS A 164 20.34 7.59 15.41
C LYS A 164 21.21 6.39 15.00
N ALA A 165 22.48 6.37 15.42
CA ALA A 165 23.41 5.28 15.14
C ALA A 165 23.00 3.96 15.83
N ASP A 166 22.57 4.01 17.09
CA ASP A 166 22.09 2.83 17.82
C ASP A 166 20.78 2.30 17.22
N ARG A 167 19.88 3.20 16.81
CA ARG A 167 18.63 2.83 16.13
C ARG A 167 18.92 2.12 14.81
N LYS A 168 19.81 2.67 13.99
CA LYS A 168 20.25 2.04 12.73
C LYS A 168 20.89 0.67 12.97
N LYS A 169 21.76 0.56 13.99
CA LYS A 169 22.38 -0.71 14.38
C LYS A 169 21.33 -1.75 14.78
N ALA A 170 20.30 -1.34 15.52
CA ALA A 170 19.20 -2.22 15.92
C ALA A 170 18.41 -2.70 14.70
N VAL A 171 18.05 -1.81 13.76
CA VAL A 171 17.37 -2.19 12.51
C VAL A 171 18.20 -3.19 11.71
N ASN A 172 19.49 -2.91 11.50
CA ASN A 172 20.40 -3.83 10.80
C ASN A 172 20.49 -5.21 11.48
N ALA A 173 20.39 -5.27 12.81
CA ALA A 173 20.41 -6.52 13.55
C ALA A 173 19.08 -7.30 13.46
N MET A 174 17.96 -6.61 13.19
CA MET A 174 16.66 -7.22 12.95
C MET A 174 16.52 -7.74 11.51
N SER A 175 17.15 -7.04 10.56
CA SER A 175 17.04 -7.28 9.12
C SER A 175 17.38 -8.73 8.71
N THR A 176 16.62 -9.26 7.75
CA THR A 176 16.88 -10.57 7.14
C THR A 176 17.61 -10.47 5.80
N TRP A 177 17.81 -9.24 5.31
CA TRP A 177 18.29 -8.90 3.96
C TRP A 177 19.72 -9.34 3.61
N GLN A 178 20.47 -9.91 4.54
CA GLN A 178 21.81 -10.47 4.27
C GLN A 178 21.78 -11.85 3.59
N ALA A 179 20.59 -12.43 3.42
CA ALA A 179 20.36 -13.58 2.56
C ALA A 179 18.92 -13.50 1.99
N PRO A 180 18.70 -13.65 0.67
CA PRO A 180 17.34 -13.71 0.14
C PRO A 180 16.56 -14.85 0.80
N LEU A 181 15.25 -14.66 1.01
CA LEU A 181 14.27 -15.67 1.45
C LEU A 181 14.25 -16.05 2.95
N MET A 182 14.73 -15.20 3.86
CA MET A 182 14.86 -15.55 5.29
C MET A 182 13.95 -14.77 6.26
N SER A 183 12.88 -14.10 5.79
CA SER A 183 11.95 -13.33 6.65
C SER A 183 11.33 -14.18 7.77
N GLY A 184 11.11 -15.48 7.54
CA GLY A 184 10.64 -16.45 8.53
C GLY A 184 11.57 -16.65 9.73
N LEU A 185 12.86 -16.29 9.62
CA LEU A 185 13.80 -16.25 10.75
C LEU A 185 13.86 -14.87 11.44
N GLY A 186 13.13 -13.88 10.91
CA GLY A 186 13.13 -12.50 11.38
C GLY A 186 12.52 -12.34 12.77
N GLU A 187 11.51 -13.14 13.13
CA GLU A 187 10.84 -13.03 14.43
C GLU A 187 11.84 -13.18 15.60
N GLY A 188 12.67 -14.22 15.57
CA GLY A 188 13.67 -14.46 16.61
C GLY A 188 14.71 -13.34 16.71
N LYS A 189 15.10 -12.73 15.58
CA LYS A 189 15.99 -11.56 15.56
C LYS A 189 15.30 -10.33 16.16
N ARG A 190 14.09 -10.00 15.71
CA ARG A 190 13.28 -8.88 16.21
C ARG A 190 13.05 -9.00 17.71
N ARG A 191 12.60 -10.17 18.19
CA ARG A 191 12.38 -10.45 19.61
C ARG A 191 13.67 -10.26 20.42
N ARG A 192 14.80 -10.81 19.98
CA ARG A 192 16.10 -10.66 20.65
C ARG A 192 16.53 -9.20 20.76
N VAL A 193 16.47 -8.45 19.66
CA VAL A 193 16.89 -7.04 19.63
C VAL A 193 15.96 -6.18 20.48
N MET A 194 14.64 -6.37 20.36
CA MET A 194 13.65 -5.63 21.15
C MET A 194 13.77 -5.93 22.65
N HIS A 195 13.97 -7.18 23.05
CA HIS A 195 14.27 -7.53 24.45
C HIS A 195 15.56 -6.86 24.94
N GLY A 196 16.61 -6.81 24.12
CA GLY A 196 17.84 -6.10 24.46
C GLY A 196 17.66 -4.59 24.64
N LEU A 197 16.78 -3.96 23.85
CA LEU A 197 16.47 -2.53 23.97
C LEU A 197 15.54 -2.22 25.15
N LEU A 198 14.57 -3.09 25.43
CA LEU A 198 13.51 -2.84 26.40
C LEU A 198 13.84 -3.37 27.80
N GLY A 199 14.54 -4.50 27.92
CA GLY A 199 14.86 -5.14 29.21
C GLY A 199 15.51 -4.21 30.24
N PRO A 200 16.51 -3.39 29.88
CA PRO A 200 17.11 -2.42 30.80
C PRO A 200 16.12 -1.38 31.36
N LEU A 201 15.00 -1.13 30.66
CA LEU A 201 13.98 -0.16 31.06
C LEU A 201 13.01 -0.70 32.11
N GLU A 202 12.93 -2.02 32.29
CA GLU A 202 12.04 -2.65 33.25
C GLU A 202 12.35 -2.22 34.69
N ALA A 203 13.65 -2.20 35.05
CA ALA A 203 14.11 -1.69 36.34
C ALA A 203 13.91 -0.17 36.50
N CYS A 204 13.78 0.56 35.40
CA CYS A 204 13.52 2.01 35.41
C CYS A 204 12.05 2.33 35.62
N LYS A 205 11.11 1.42 35.33
CA LYS A 205 9.66 1.66 35.45
C LYS A 205 9.22 2.01 36.88
N GLU A 206 9.80 1.36 37.89
CA GLU A 206 9.48 1.63 39.30
C GLU A 206 10.25 2.83 39.87
N LYS A 207 11.41 3.13 39.27
CA LYS A 207 12.31 4.23 39.67
C LYS A 207 12.17 5.46 38.79
N SER A 208 11.19 5.49 37.88
CA SER A 208 11.11 6.48 36.81
C SER A 208 10.90 7.87 37.41
N LEU A 209 11.51 8.87 36.77
CA LEU A 209 11.15 10.27 36.99
C LEU A 209 9.66 10.44 36.70
N GLN A 210 8.95 11.24 37.51
CA GLN A 210 7.56 11.59 37.26
C GLN A 210 7.44 12.27 35.88
N PRO A 211 6.35 12.05 35.11
CA PRO A 211 5.19 11.19 35.42
C PRO A 211 5.42 9.69 35.22
N LYS A 212 4.73 8.86 36.01
CA LYS A 212 4.68 7.40 35.84
C LYS A 212 3.91 7.02 34.58
N VAL A 213 4.50 6.18 33.73
CA VAL A 213 3.86 5.71 32.49
C VAL A 213 2.83 4.61 32.80
N LEU A 214 1.60 4.79 32.32
CA LEU A 214 0.49 3.84 32.52
C LEU A 214 0.27 2.88 31.35
N ALA A 215 0.35 3.37 30.12
CA ALA A 215 0.03 2.61 28.91
C ALA A 215 0.77 3.15 27.68
N VAL A 216 0.82 2.33 26.62
CA VAL A 216 1.26 2.74 25.29
C VAL A 216 0.10 2.58 24.30
N LYS A 217 -0.34 3.70 23.74
CA LYS A 217 -1.40 3.79 22.74
C LYS A 217 -0.82 4.10 21.38
N LEU A 218 -1.07 3.24 20.40
CA LEU A 218 -0.56 3.36 19.04
C LEU A 218 -1.66 3.84 18.09
N TYR A 219 -1.28 4.76 17.21
CA TYR A 219 -2.11 5.27 16.11
C TYR A 219 -1.30 5.08 14.83
N VAL A 220 -1.67 4.08 14.03
CA VAL A 220 -0.85 3.63 12.90
C VAL A 220 -1.57 4.00 11.61
N TYR A 221 -0.85 4.62 10.68
CA TYR A 221 -1.37 5.04 9.39
C TYR A 221 -0.48 4.50 8.27
N GLY A 222 -1.08 4.09 7.16
CA GLY A 222 -0.28 3.75 5.99
C GLY A 222 -1.02 3.86 4.67
N PHE A 223 -0.28 4.07 3.59
CA PHE A 223 -0.79 4.09 2.21
C PHE A 223 -0.02 3.10 1.33
N SER A 224 -0.69 2.40 0.42
CA SER A 224 -0.02 1.54 -0.57
C SER A 224 0.78 0.42 0.09
N ARG A 225 2.07 0.31 -0.22
CA ARG A 225 3.02 -0.57 0.48
C ARG A 225 3.28 -0.13 1.91
N GLY A 226 3.22 1.16 2.21
CA GLY A 226 3.24 1.65 3.60
C GLY A 226 2.03 1.17 4.40
N ALA A 227 0.87 0.95 3.77
CA ALA A 227 -0.26 0.29 4.43
C ALA A 227 0.01 -1.20 4.71
N ALA A 228 0.71 -1.89 3.80
CA ALA A 228 1.15 -3.27 4.03
C ALA A 228 2.18 -3.30 5.17
N GLU A 229 3.14 -2.38 5.20
CA GLU A 229 4.11 -2.20 6.28
C GLU A 229 3.42 -1.91 7.62
N ALA A 230 2.37 -1.08 7.64
CA ALA A 230 1.58 -0.82 8.84
C ALA A 230 0.88 -2.08 9.39
N ARG A 231 0.28 -2.89 8.52
CA ARG A 231 -0.37 -4.16 8.90
C ARG A 231 0.66 -5.17 9.39
N THR A 232 1.77 -5.31 8.69
CA THR A 232 2.89 -6.17 9.09
C THR A 232 3.50 -5.71 10.41
N PHE A 233 3.66 -4.39 10.63
CA PHE A 233 4.12 -3.83 11.91
C PHE A 233 3.23 -4.26 13.07
N VAL A 234 1.90 -4.15 12.91
CA VAL A 234 0.95 -4.55 13.95
C VAL A 234 1.05 -6.05 14.24
N ASN A 235 1.20 -6.90 13.23
CA ASN A 235 1.45 -8.32 13.42
C ASN A 235 2.78 -8.61 14.12
N TRP A 236 3.89 -8.01 13.67
CA TRP A 236 5.20 -8.23 14.26
C TRP A 236 5.31 -7.67 15.68
N LEU A 237 4.57 -6.62 16.01
CA LEU A 237 4.44 -6.16 17.38
C LEU A 237 3.74 -7.21 18.27
N SER A 238 2.71 -7.88 17.77
CA SER A 238 2.02 -8.95 18.52
C SER A 238 2.94 -10.15 18.84
N GLN A 239 3.95 -10.40 18.00
CA GLN A 239 4.97 -11.44 18.21
C GLN A 239 5.92 -11.12 19.37
N LEU A 240 5.94 -9.87 19.86
CA LEU A 240 6.76 -9.48 21.01
C LEU A 240 6.08 -9.74 22.35
N PHE A 241 4.80 -10.11 22.37
CA PHE A 241 4.05 -10.37 23.58
C PHE A 241 4.36 -11.77 24.14
N ASP A 242 4.72 -11.80 25.42
CA ASP A 242 4.97 -13.05 26.13
C ASP A 242 3.65 -13.65 26.64
N THR A 243 3.59 -14.98 26.72
CA THR A 243 2.51 -15.71 27.39
C THR A 243 2.98 -16.09 28.80
N PRO A 244 2.41 -15.51 29.86
CA PRO A 244 2.80 -15.85 31.23
C PRO A 244 2.59 -17.34 31.54
N THR A 245 3.42 -17.89 32.43
CA THR A 245 3.30 -19.30 32.85
C THR A 245 1.91 -19.60 33.41
N GLY A 246 1.21 -20.57 32.79
CA GLY A 246 -0.14 -20.97 33.18
C GLY A 246 -1.27 -20.15 32.53
N ALA A 247 -0.97 -19.11 31.76
CA ALA A 247 -1.94 -18.41 30.92
C ALA A 247 -2.13 -19.11 29.57
N GLN A 248 -3.33 -19.02 29.00
CA GLN A 248 -3.63 -19.56 27.66
C GLN A 248 -3.36 -18.56 26.54
N LEU A 249 -3.39 -17.26 26.83
CA LEU A 249 -3.26 -16.18 25.86
C LEU A 249 -2.04 -15.30 26.19
N PRO A 250 -1.39 -14.72 25.15
CA PRO A 250 -0.37 -13.71 25.35
C PRO A 250 -0.92 -12.51 26.13
N GLU A 251 -0.07 -11.87 26.91
CA GLU A 251 -0.40 -10.61 27.55
C GLU A 251 0.05 -9.45 26.65
N GLN A 252 -0.86 -8.57 26.24
CA GLN A 252 -0.56 -7.44 25.34
C GLN A 252 0.25 -6.34 26.06
N ARG A 253 1.46 -6.68 26.51
CA ARG A 253 2.34 -5.84 27.29
C ARG A 253 3.78 -5.89 26.77
N LEU A 254 4.44 -4.75 26.87
CA LEU A 254 5.90 -4.64 26.76
C LEU A 254 6.42 -4.11 28.10
N ILE A 255 7.42 -4.76 28.70
CA ILE A 255 7.96 -4.39 30.03
C ILE A 255 6.87 -4.17 31.10
N GLY A 256 5.82 -5.00 31.03
CA GLY A 256 4.64 -4.93 31.87
C GLY A 256 3.74 -3.70 31.67
N LEU A 257 3.98 -2.86 30.66
CA LEU A 257 3.10 -1.76 30.24
C LEU A 257 2.11 -2.25 29.18
N PRO A 258 0.80 -2.01 29.33
CA PRO A 258 -0.19 -2.41 28.33
C PRO A 258 0.04 -1.65 27.02
N VAL A 259 -0.08 -2.37 25.90
CA VAL A 259 0.08 -1.83 24.55
C VAL A 259 -1.17 -2.11 23.73
N SER A 260 -1.70 -1.09 23.07
CA SER A 260 -2.85 -1.22 22.18
C SER A 260 -2.70 -0.34 20.94
N VAL A 261 -3.21 -0.84 19.82
CA VAL A 261 -3.46 -0.06 18.61
C VAL A 261 -4.86 0.53 18.71
N GLU A 262 -4.93 1.79 19.14
CA GLU A 262 -6.20 2.53 19.26
C GLU A 262 -6.84 2.77 17.90
N PHE A 263 -6.01 3.02 16.88
CA PHE A 263 -6.43 3.27 15.52
C PHE A 263 -5.42 2.73 14.50
N LEU A 264 -5.90 2.00 13.49
CA LEU A 264 -5.17 1.61 12.30
C LEU A 264 -5.89 2.18 11.07
N GLY A 265 -5.33 3.19 10.43
CA GLY A 265 -5.88 3.84 9.24
C GLY A 265 -5.05 3.50 7.99
N VAL A 266 -5.58 2.66 7.12
CA VAL A 266 -4.86 2.23 5.91
C VAL A 266 -5.58 2.68 4.63
N LEU A 267 -4.80 3.09 3.65
CA LEU A 267 -5.26 3.55 2.35
C LEU A 267 -4.75 2.58 1.28
N ASP A 268 -5.68 1.93 0.59
CA ASP A 268 -5.48 1.10 -0.60
C ASP A 268 -4.25 0.18 -0.53
N THR A 269 -4.20 -0.70 0.47
CA THR A 269 -3.07 -1.61 0.73
C THR A 269 -2.68 -2.44 -0.50
N VAL A 270 -1.37 -2.46 -0.78
CA VAL A 270 -0.75 -3.29 -1.82
C VAL A 270 0.46 -3.99 -1.20
N ALA A 271 0.41 -5.32 -1.06
CA ALA A 271 1.50 -6.09 -0.45
C ALA A 271 2.36 -6.87 -1.47
N SER A 272 1.96 -6.91 -2.75
CA SER A 272 2.59 -7.77 -3.76
C SER A 272 3.87 -7.23 -4.40
N VAL A 273 4.68 -8.17 -4.91
CA VAL A 273 5.92 -7.89 -5.65
C VAL A 273 5.62 -7.32 -7.02
N GLY A 274 6.18 -6.14 -7.33
CA GLY A 274 5.99 -5.46 -8.62
C GLY A 274 6.86 -6.05 -9.75
N ILE A 275 6.85 -7.38 -9.94
CA ILE A 275 7.64 -8.05 -11.00
C ILE A 275 6.85 -8.17 -12.33
N ALA A 276 5.77 -7.41 -12.49
CA ALA A 276 4.95 -7.42 -13.71
C ALA A 276 5.75 -7.22 -15.01
N HIS A 277 6.89 -6.51 -14.97
CA HIS A 277 7.65 -6.20 -16.19
C HIS A 277 8.73 -7.22 -16.59
N ALA A 278 9.30 -7.99 -15.65
CA ALA A 278 10.34 -8.98 -15.98
C ALA A 278 9.78 -10.40 -16.06
N ALA A 279 8.73 -10.67 -15.28
CA ALA A 279 8.05 -11.96 -15.25
C ALA A 279 6.65 -11.75 -14.62
N PRO A 280 5.59 -11.61 -15.42
CA PRO A 280 4.18 -11.55 -14.96
C PRO A 280 3.68 -12.87 -14.32
N PHE A 281 4.63 -13.70 -13.90
CA PHE A 281 4.50 -15.03 -13.32
C PHE A 281 4.76 -15.05 -11.82
N PHE A 282 5.19 -13.92 -11.25
CA PHE A 282 5.38 -13.77 -9.80
C PHE A 282 4.05 -13.52 -9.12
N ALA A 283 3.48 -14.59 -8.59
CA ALA A 283 2.37 -14.50 -7.66
C ALA A 283 2.90 -14.36 -6.22
N GLY A 284 2.22 -13.56 -5.40
CA GLY A 284 2.44 -13.49 -3.96
C GLY A 284 2.83 -12.13 -3.39
N HIS A 285 2.85 -12.07 -2.06
CA HIS A 285 3.27 -10.89 -1.31
C HIS A 285 4.80 -10.74 -1.29
N MET A 286 5.28 -9.57 -0.88
CA MET A 286 6.66 -9.41 -0.45
C MET A 286 6.96 -10.40 0.68
N ASP A 287 8.20 -10.88 0.79
CA ASP A 287 8.56 -11.90 1.79
C ASP A 287 8.26 -11.49 3.25
N TRP A 288 8.26 -10.20 3.57
CA TRP A 288 7.88 -9.69 4.89
C TRP A 288 6.37 -9.52 5.05
N ALA A 289 5.62 -9.50 3.95
CA ALA A 289 4.18 -9.31 3.92
C ALA A 289 3.39 -10.64 3.89
N ASP A 290 4.04 -11.76 3.52
CA ASP A 290 3.47 -13.10 3.66
C ASP A 290 2.97 -13.32 5.10
N ASP A 291 1.78 -13.92 5.25
CA ASP A 291 1.10 -14.21 6.54
C ASP A 291 0.99 -13.04 7.54
N SER A 292 1.11 -11.79 7.07
CA SER A 292 1.10 -10.61 7.94
C SER A 292 0.18 -9.49 7.46
N GLN A 293 -0.61 -9.76 6.42
CA GLN A 293 -1.64 -8.83 5.96
C GLN A 293 -2.96 -9.00 6.74
N LEU A 294 -3.34 -10.19 7.19
CA LEU A 294 -4.48 -10.32 8.11
C LEU A 294 -4.21 -9.54 9.41
N LEU A 295 -5.22 -8.90 10.00
CA LEU A 295 -5.04 -8.28 11.31
C LEU A 295 -4.83 -9.35 12.39
N PRO A 296 -4.11 -9.05 13.49
CA PRO A 296 -3.94 -10.01 14.57
C PRO A 296 -5.28 -10.55 15.05
N ASP A 297 -5.36 -11.88 15.17
CA ASP A 297 -6.57 -12.57 15.59
C ASP A 297 -7.05 -12.06 16.95
N ALA A 298 -8.26 -11.50 16.97
CA ALA A 298 -8.87 -10.94 18.18
C ALA A 298 -9.19 -12.00 19.25
N THR A 299 -9.27 -13.28 18.90
CA THR A 299 -9.40 -14.38 19.86
C THR A 299 -8.09 -14.62 20.61
N LYS A 300 -6.96 -14.44 19.93
CA LYS A 300 -5.62 -14.58 20.50
C LYS A 300 -5.12 -13.30 21.18
N PHE A 301 -5.43 -12.14 20.60
CA PHE A 301 -5.00 -10.82 21.06
C PHE A 301 -6.21 -9.90 21.29
N PRO A 302 -7.06 -10.19 22.29
CA PRO A 302 -8.29 -9.46 22.51
C PRO A 302 -8.04 -7.97 22.77
N LYS A 303 -8.77 -7.10 22.08
CA LYS A 303 -8.68 -5.63 22.19
C LYS A 303 -7.29 -5.04 21.86
N PHE A 304 -6.40 -5.82 21.22
CA PHE A 304 -5.10 -5.29 20.78
C PHE A 304 -5.27 -4.24 19.68
N VAL A 305 -6.05 -4.54 18.63
CA VAL A 305 -6.49 -3.58 17.62
C VAL A 305 -7.93 -3.17 17.93
N LYS A 306 -8.14 -1.90 18.28
CA LYS A 306 -9.46 -1.40 18.73
C LYS A 306 -10.33 -0.88 17.59
N CYS A 307 -9.70 -0.32 16.55
CA CYS A 307 -10.38 0.30 15.42
C CYS A 307 -9.48 0.21 14.17
N CYS A 308 -9.99 -0.31 13.07
CA CYS A 308 -9.30 -0.29 11.77
C CYS A 308 -10.19 0.33 10.69
N ARG A 309 -9.63 1.20 9.85
CA ARG A 309 -10.29 1.79 8.68
C ARG A 309 -9.43 1.57 7.46
N HIS A 310 -10.00 0.91 6.46
CA HIS A 310 -9.35 0.67 5.19
C HIS A 310 -10.13 1.32 4.07
N PHE A 311 -9.56 2.36 3.45
CA PHE A 311 -10.19 3.06 2.34
C PHE A 311 -9.55 2.61 1.03
N VAL A 312 -10.35 2.14 0.07
CA VAL A 312 -9.85 1.43 -1.13
C VAL A 312 -10.28 2.13 -2.42
N ALA A 313 -9.44 2.04 -3.45
CA ALA A 313 -9.64 2.69 -4.74
C ALA A 313 -10.58 1.86 -5.64
N ALA A 314 -11.68 2.47 -6.07
CA ALA A 314 -12.70 1.82 -6.90
C ALA A 314 -12.26 1.55 -8.35
N PHE A 315 -11.32 2.33 -8.88
CA PHE A 315 -10.98 2.33 -10.30
C PHE A 315 -9.55 1.89 -10.62
N GLU A 316 -8.77 1.49 -9.61
CA GLU A 316 -7.42 0.98 -9.82
C GLU A 316 -7.46 -0.37 -10.56
N GLN A 317 -6.63 -0.52 -11.58
CA GLN A 317 -6.61 -1.68 -12.48
C GLN A 317 -5.21 -1.94 -13.01
N ARG A 318 -4.14 -1.64 -12.27
CA ARG A 318 -2.80 -2.10 -12.64
C ARG A 318 -2.58 -3.48 -12.06
N SER A 319 -2.01 -4.39 -12.84
CA SER A 319 -1.70 -5.75 -12.38
C SER A 319 -0.65 -5.73 -11.28
N CYS A 320 0.19 -4.70 -11.23
CA CYS A 320 1.18 -4.47 -10.18
C CYS A 320 0.63 -3.81 -8.90
N PHE A 321 -0.66 -3.46 -8.83
CA PHE A 321 -1.32 -2.88 -7.65
C PHE A 321 -2.56 -3.70 -7.20
N PRO A 322 -2.41 -5.02 -6.95
CA PRO A 322 -3.49 -5.81 -6.37
C PRO A 322 -3.86 -5.25 -4.99
N LEU A 323 -5.15 -5.32 -4.65
CA LEU A 323 -5.66 -4.88 -3.36
C LEU A 323 -5.48 -5.99 -2.33
N ASP A 324 -4.94 -5.66 -1.16
CA ASP A 324 -5.02 -6.52 0.02
C ASP A 324 -6.18 -6.08 0.89
N SER A 325 -7.29 -6.80 0.87
CA SER A 325 -8.45 -6.49 1.72
C SER A 325 -8.14 -6.79 3.19
N ILE A 326 -8.83 -6.09 4.10
CA ILE A 326 -8.82 -6.41 5.55
C ILE A 326 -9.85 -7.47 5.94
N ARG A 327 -10.63 -8.00 4.98
CA ARG A 327 -11.53 -9.14 5.21
C ARG A 327 -10.72 -10.42 5.35
N ASN A 328 -11.09 -11.25 6.32
CA ASN A 328 -10.46 -12.53 6.55
C ASN A 328 -10.87 -13.58 5.50
N GLU A 329 -10.12 -14.67 5.46
CA GLU A 329 -10.33 -15.85 4.61
C GLU A 329 -11.70 -16.51 4.85
N ASP A 330 -12.23 -16.42 6.08
CA ASP A 330 -13.57 -16.89 6.43
C ASP A 330 -14.73 -16.02 5.87
N GLY A 331 -14.38 -14.98 5.10
CA GLY A 331 -15.31 -14.04 4.49
C GLY A 331 -15.82 -12.96 5.44
N HIS A 332 -15.34 -12.86 6.69
CA HIS A 332 -15.79 -11.87 7.66
C HIS A 332 -14.75 -10.77 7.88
N TYR A 333 -15.23 -9.56 8.19
CA TYR A 333 -14.35 -8.49 8.64
C TYR A 333 -14.07 -8.64 10.14
N PRO A 334 -12.84 -8.37 10.61
CA PRO A 334 -12.56 -8.29 12.04
C PRO A 334 -13.46 -7.27 12.74
N LEU A 335 -13.69 -7.46 14.05
CA LEU A 335 -14.53 -6.56 14.84
C LEU A 335 -14.04 -5.11 14.79
N ASN A 336 -14.99 -4.15 14.76
CA ASN A 336 -14.72 -2.70 14.70
C ASN A 336 -13.85 -2.26 13.52
N THR A 337 -13.96 -2.96 12.39
CA THR A 337 -13.28 -2.59 11.15
C THR A 337 -14.28 -2.18 10.07
N TYR A 338 -13.89 -1.21 9.25
CA TYR A 338 -14.62 -0.84 8.03
C TYR A 338 -13.67 -0.83 6.84
N GLU A 339 -14.09 -1.46 5.76
CA GLU A 339 -13.46 -1.34 4.45
C GLU A 339 -14.40 -0.55 3.52
N VAL A 340 -13.94 0.60 3.04
CA VAL A 340 -14.79 1.60 2.39
C VAL A 340 -14.28 1.91 0.99
N VAL A 341 -15.15 1.78 -0.01
CA VAL A 341 -14.80 2.00 -1.42
C VAL A 341 -14.92 3.48 -1.78
N TYR A 342 -13.82 4.11 -2.22
CA TYR A 342 -13.75 5.50 -2.65
C TYR A 342 -13.53 5.62 -4.16
N PRO A 343 -13.99 6.73 -4.80
CA PRO A 343 -13.73 6.94 -6.21
C PRO A 343 -12.25 7.26 -6.42
N GLY A 344 -11.70 6.80 -7.54
CA GLY A 344 -10.33 7.08 -7.92
C GLY A 344 -9.50 5.84 -8.18
N VAL A 345 -8.31 6.08 -8.71
CA VAL A 345 -7.21 5.12 -8.74
C VAL A 345 -6.38 5.19 -7.46
N HIS A 346 -5.27 4.45 -7.37
CA HIS A 346 -4.49 4.29 -6.14
C HIS A 346 -4.18 5.61 -5.37
N SER A 347 -3.55 6.58 -6.04
CA SER A 347 -3.16 7.86 -5.43
C SER A 347 -4.28 8.91 -5.38
N ASP A 348 -5.42 8.64 -6.02
CA ASP A 348 -6.65 9.40 -5.77
C ASP A 348 -7.22 9.09 -4.37
N VAL A 349 -6.87 7.94 -3.78
CA VAL A 349 -7.21 7.59 -2.40
C VAL A 349 -6.07 7.96 -1.45
N GLY A 350 -4.84 7.57 -1.78
CA GLY A 350 -3.66 7.82 -0.95
C GLY A 350 -3.14 9.26 -0.93
N GLY A 351 -3.50 10.07 -1.92
CA GLY A 351 -2.84 11.35 -2.18
C GLY A 351 -1.51 11.17 -2.91
N GLY A 352 -0.86 12.30 -3.22
CA GLY A 352 0.45 12.34 -3.88
C GLY A 352 0.44 12.87 -5.32
N TYR A 353 -0.73 12.96 -5.96
CA TYR A 353 -0.84 13.60 -7.28
C TYR A 353 -0.64 15.13 -7.17
N PRO A 354 0.20 15.73 -8.04
CA PRO A 354 0.33 17.17 -8.11
C PRO A 354 -0.89 17.82 -8.77
N GLN A 355 -1.03 19.13 -8.55
CA GLN A 355 -2.01 19.94 -9.26
C GLN A 355 -1.78 19.84 -10.78
N ASN A 356 -2.88 19.72 -11.55
CA ASN A 356 -2.87 19.63 -13.01
C ASN A 356 -2.18 18.37 -13.58
N ASP A 357 -1.83 17.38 -12.76
CA ASP A 357 -1.36 16.08 -13.25
C ASP A 357 -2.45 15.44 -14.12
N GLN A 358 -2.12 15.04 -15.35
CA GLN A 358 -3.10 14.55 -16.32
C GLN A 358 -4.27 15.51 -16.60
N GLY A 359 -4.07 16.81 -16.31
CA GLY A 359 -5.09 17.84 -16.39
C GLY A 359 -6.21 17.74 -15.35
N LYS A 360 -5.96 17.06 -14.22
CA LYS A 360 -6.90 16.91 -13.09
C LYS A 360 -6.63 17.98 -12.03
N ALA A 361 -7.68 18.35 -11.28
CA ALA A 361 -7.62 19.34 -10.20
C ALA A 361 -6.92 20.66 -10.62
N ARG A 362 -7.27 21.18 -11.80
CA ARG A 362 -6.55 22.30 -12.44
C ARG A 362 -6.59 23.59 -11.62
N GLY A 363 -7.68 23.82 -10.87
CA GLY A 363 -7.87 25.01 -10.06
C GLY A 363 -7.01 25.04 -8.79
N GLY A 364 -6.58 23.88 -8.29
CA GLY A 364 -5.79 23.78 -7.07
C GLY A 364 -5.85 22.40 -6.42
N THR A 365 -4.96 22.16 -5.45
CA THR A 365 -4.90 20.90 -4.70
C THR A 365 -6.16 20.61 -3.88
N ASN A 366 -6.97 21.64 -3.59
CA ASN A 366 -8.28 21.51 -2.94
C ASN A 366 -9.35 20.87 -3.85
N GLU A 367 -9.08 20.70 -5.14
CA GLU A 367 -9.95 19.97 -6.09
C GLU A 367 -9.58 18.48 -6.23
N LEU A 368 -8.47 18.02 -5.63
CA LEU A 368 -8.07 16.61 -5.68
C LEU A 368 -9.05 15.74 -4.90
N VAL A 369 -9.51 14.63 -5.49
CA VAL A 369 -10.46 13.73 -4.83
C VAL A 369 -9.89 13.08 -3.56
N SER A 370 -8.56 12.97 -3.46
CA SER A 370 -7.85 12.50 -2.27
C SER A 370 -8.07 13.38 -1.04
N GLN A 371 -8.50 14.64 -1.21
CA GLN A 371 -8.89 15.52 -0.10
C GLN A 371 -10.11 14.95 0.66
N ILE A 372 -11.06 14.34 -0.03
CA ILE A 372 -12.23 13.71 0.61
C ILE A 372 -11.77 12.59 1.55
N VAL A 373 -10.87 11.73 1.06
CA VAL A 373 -10.30 10.61 1.81
C VAL A 373 -9.48 11.10 3.00
N LEU A 374 -8.70 12.18 2.85
CA LEU A 374 -7.95 12.81 3.92
C LEU A 374 -8.85 13.24 5.08
N HIS A 375 -9.93 13.96 4.77
CA HIS A 375 -10.88 14.45 5.77
C HIS A 375 -11.61 13.31 6.48
N ASP A 376 -12.02 12.28 5.74
CA ASP A 376 -12.70 11.12 6.29
C ASP A 376 -11.76 10.31 7.21
N MET A 377 -10.49 10.13 6.82
CA MET A 377 -9.51 9.41 7.63
C MET A 377 -9.15 10.21 8.89
N TYR A 378 -8.97 11.53 8.76
CA TYR A 378 -8.78 12.43 9.90
C TYR A 378 -9.95 12.31 10.88
N ALA A 379 -11.20 12.33 10.40
CA ALA A 379 -12.38 12.30 11.25
C ALA A 379 -12.48 10.99 12.06
N GLU A 380 -12.26 9.84 11.42
CA GLU A 380 -12.28 8.55 12.09
C GLU A 380 -11.12 8.39 13.09
N ALA A 381 -9.92 8.83 12.72
CA ALA A 381 -8.77 8.84 13.61
C ALA A 381 -9.02 9.72 14.84
N PHE A 382 -9.51 10.95 14.62
CA PHE A 382 -9.83 11.89 15.69
C PHE A 382 -10.93 11.33 16.61
N ALA A 383 -11.95 10.71 16.03
CA ALA A 383 -13.01 10.03 16.78
C ALA A 383 -12.46 8.85 17.59
N ALA A 384 -11.42 8.16 17.15
CA ALA A 384 -10.74 7.10 17.90
C ALA A 384 -9.79 7.62 19.00
N GLY A 385 -9.63 8.93 19.17
CA GLY A 385 -8.74 9.54 20.17
C GLY A 385 -7.35 9.89 19.64
N ALA A 386 -7.13 9.85 18.32
CA ALA A 386 -5.85 10.15 17.72
C ALA A 386 -5.33 11.54 18.14
N PRO A 387 -4.02 11.66 18.43
CA PRO A 387 -3.40 12.91 18.79
C PRO A 387 -3.16 13.73 17.52
N LEU A 388 -4.23 14.36 17.03
CA LEU A 388 -4.18 15.27 15.88
C LEU A 388 -4.48 16.71 16.32
N GLN A 389 -3.84 17.65 15.64
CA GLN A 389 -4.06 19.08 15.74
C GLN A 389 -5.45 19.44 15.24
N VAL A 390 -5.95 20.60 15.67
CA VAL A 390 -7.28 21.12 15.33
C VAL A 390 -7.20 22.59 14.92
N PRO A 391 -8.23 23.15 14.24
CA PRO A 391 -8.33 24.58 14.04
C PRO A 391 -8.30 25.35 15.37
N GLU A 392 -7.66 26.52 15.41
CA GLU A 392 -7.51 27.32 16.64
C GLU A 392 -8.85 27.65 17.30
N THR A 393 -9.86 27.91 16.46
CA THR A 393 -11.20 28.34 16.85
C THR A 393 -11.96 27.32 17.71
N VAL A 394 -11.56 26.05 17.68
CA VAL A 394 -12.21 24.97 18.42
C VAL A 394 -11.36 24.41 19.56
N LEU A 395 -10.15 24.95 19.79
CA LEU A 395 -9.34 24.53 20.92
C LEU A 395 -9.98 25.01 22.25
N PRO A 396 -10.20 24.13 23.24
CA PRO A 396 -10.70 24.53 24.55
C PRO A 396 -9.86 25.64 25.20
N LYS A 397 -10.52 26.69 25.73
CA LYS A 397 -9.84 27.84 26.35
C LYS A 397 -8.89 27.46 27.49
N CYS A 398 -9.18 26.36 28.21
CA CYS A 398 -8.31 25.85 29.26
C CYS A 398 -6.95 25.32 28.74
N LEU A 399 -6.84 25.01 27.44
CA LEU A 399 -5.61 24.51 26.80
C LEU A 399 -4.84 25.60 26.05
N GLN A 400 -5.49 26.71 25.66
CA GLN A 400 -4.91 27.76 24.81
C GLN A 400 -3.59 28.40 25.34
N PRO A 401 -3.39 28.65 26.65
CA PRO A 401 -2.15 29.26 27.13
C PRO A 401 -0.92 28.35 27.12
N SER A 402 -1.11 27.02 27.22
CA SER A 402 -0.03 26.07 27.47
C SER A 402 0.17 25.04 26.37
N ARG A 403 -0.80 24.85 25.46
CA ARG A 403 -0.80 23.78 24.45
C ARG A 403 -1.10 24.28 23.03
N GLN A 404 -0.47 25.37 22.61
CA GLN A 404 -0.57 25.86 21.22
C GLN A 404 -0.11 24.82 20.18
N TRP A 405 0.73 23.86 20.55
CA TRP A 405 1.13 22.72 19.70
C TRP A 405 -0.02 21.78 19.30
N ARG A 406 -1.22 21.96 19.87
CA ARG A 406 -2.48 21.31 19.45
C ARG A 406 -3.21 22.03 18.32
N VAL A 407 -2.76 23.21 17.93
CA VAL A 407 -3.35 24.00 16.85
C VAL A 407 -2.66 23.68 15.54
N MET A 408 -3.44 23.53 14.47
CA MET A 408 -2.91 23.40 13.11
C MET A 408 -2.15 24.66 12.71
N SER A 409 -0.97 24.49 12.12
CA SER A 409 -0.29 25.63 11.48
C SER A 409 -1.10 26.11 10.27
N PRO A 410 -0.94 27.37 9.81
CA PRO A 410 -1.60 27.84 8.60
C PRO A 410 -1.24 27.02 7.35
N ALA A 411 -0.04 26.40 7.31
CA ALA A 411 0.34 25.51 6.22
C ALA A 411 -0.44 24.20 6.28
N THR A 412 -0.51 23.59 7.46
CA THR A 412 -1.30 22.38 7.73
C THR A 412 -2.78 22.60 7.43
N GLU A 413 -3.36 23.72 7.85
CA GLU A 413 -4.77 24.01 7.58
C GLU A 413 -5.07 24.13 6.07
N ARG A 414 -4.15 24.73 5.29
CA ARG A 414 -4.28 24.81 3.83
C ARG A 414 -4.24 23.45 3.14
N GLU A 415 -3.50 22.48 3.69
CA GLU A 415 -3.47 21.10 3.16
C GLU A 415 -4.82 20.39 3.25
N PHE A 416 -5.71 20.84 4.14
CA PHE A 416 -7.10 20.39 4.29
C PHE A 416 -8.09 21.30 3.54
N GLY A 417 -7.61 22.07 2.56
CA GLY A 417 -8.49 22.84 1.68
C GLY A 417 -9.40 21.93 0.86
N LEU A 418 -10.64 22.38 0.64
CA LEU A 418 -11.66 21.66 -0.14
C LEU A 418 -12.37 22.61 -1.10
N SER A 419 -12.70 22.10 -2.29
CA SER A 419 -13.55 22.77 -3.27
C SER A 419 -15.00 22.28 -3.15
N GLU A 420 -15.98 23.19 -3.16
CA GLU A 420 -17.40 22.82 -3.15
C GLU A 420 -17.76 21.96 -4.37
N THR A 421 -17.20 22.29 -5.54
CA THR A 421 -17.37 21.54 -6.79
C THR A 421 -16.92 20.09 -6.65
N LEU A 422 -15.80 19.85 -5.95
CA LEU A 422 -15.33 18.48 -5.67
C LEU A 422 -16.35 17.73 -4.81
N VAL A 423 -16.88 18.37 -3.75
CA VAL A 423 -17.86 17.77 -2.84
C VAL A 423 -19.14 17.40 -3.57
N GLU A 424 -19.64 18.28 -4.44
CA GLU A 424 -20.83 18.03 -5.27
C GLU A 424 -20.63 16.81 -6.19
N ARG A 425 -19.49 16.76 -6.89
CA ARG A 425 -19.15 15.67 -7.82
C ARG A 425 -18.95 14.34 -7.11
N PHE A 426 -18.25 14.34 -5.97
CA PHE A 426 -18.10 13.16 -5.11
C PHE A 426 -19.47 12.63 -4.64
N ASN A 427 -20.32 13.52 -4.15
CA ASN A 427 -21.66 13.13 -3.68
C ASN A 427 -22.56 12.64 -4.82
N ALA A 428 -22.40 13.16 -6.04
CA ALA A 428 -23.06 12.63 -7.22
C ALA A 428 -22.60 11.20 -7.53
N TRP A 429 -21.28 10.95 -7.51
CA TRP A 429 -20.72 9.60 -7.67
C TRP A 429 -21.20 8.63 -6.60
N ARG A 430 -21.36 9.05 -5.34
CA ARG A 430 -21.83 8.17 -4.27
C ARG A 430 -23.17 7.47 -4.58
N HIS A 431 -24.01 8.06 -5.43
CA HIS A 431 -25.28 7.46 -5.87
C HIS A 431 -25.13 6.37 -6.94
N THR A 432 -23.94 6.19 -7.51
CA THR A 432 -23.64 5.06 -8.40
C THR A 432 -23.38 3.78 -7.62
N LEU A 433 -23.13 3.86 -6.31
CA LEU A 433 -22.82 2.71 -5.46
C LEU A 433 -24.06 1.85 -5.18
N PRO A 434 -23.95 0.50 -5.26
CA PRO A 434 -25.10 -0.38 -5.15
C PRO A 434 -25.80 -0.37 -3.78
N GLY A 435 -27.05 0.11 -3.76
CA GLY A 435 -27.88 0.13 -2.55
C GLY A 435 -27.87 1.46 -1.80
N ILE A 436 -27.18 2.48 -2.31
CA ILE A 436 -27.31 3.86 -1.83
C ILE A 436 -28.57 4.48 -2.47
N THR A 437 -29.66 4.55 -1.72
CA THR A 437 -30.85 5.35 -2.09
C THR A 437 -30.69 6.80 -1.59
N THR A 438 -31.29 7.76 -2.30
CA THR A 438 -31.22 9.20 -1.95
C THR A 438 -31.62 9.52 -0.51
N ASP A 439 -30.93 10.52 0.05
CA ASP A 439 -31.09 11.19 1.36
C ASP A 439 -30.96 10.30 2.62
N ILE A 440 -29.74 10.30 3.20
CA ILE A 440 -29.52 9.85 4.59
C ILE A 440 -30.21 10.86 5.53
N PRO A 441 -30.84 10.42 6.63
CA PRO A 441 -31.71 11.24 7.47
C PRO A 441 -31.08 12.53 8.00
N THR A 442 -31.94 13.54 8.16
CA THR A 442 -31.77 14.89 8.75
C THR A 442 -31.15 14.95 10.15
N HIS A 443 -30.65 13.85 10.71
CA HIS A 443 -30.17 13.74 12.10
C HIS A 443 -28.67 13.46 12.25
N THR A 444 -27.92 13.21 11.18
CA THR A 444 -26.47 13.02 11.27
C THR A 444 -25.77 14.37 11.36
N LYS A 445 -24.93 14.59 12.39
CA LYS A 445 -24.14 15.83 12.47
C LYS A 445 -23.25 15.92 11.21
N PRO A 446 -23.20 17.05 10.48
CA PRO A 446 -22.53 17.14 9.18
C PRO A 446 -21.08 16.63 9.17
N ARG A 447 -20.35 16.78 10.28
CA ARG A 447 -18.92 16.43 10.41
C ARG A 447 -18.68 14.99 10.88
N GLU A 448 -19.71 14.26 11.32
CA GLU A 448 -19.59 12.88 11.78
C GLU A 448 -19.44 11.91 10.59
N TYR A 449 -18.44 11.01 10.66
CA TYR A 449 -18.25 9.98 9.66
C TYR A 449 -19.03 8.71 10.04
N LYS A 450 -20.00 8.33 9.20
CA LYS A 450 -20.81 7.13 9.36
C LYS A 450 -20.96 6.42 8.02
N PRO A 451 -20.11 5.41 7.72
CA PRO A 451 -20.17 4.74 6.43
C PRO A 451 -21.44 3.90 6.32
N GLN A 452 -21.92 3.72 5.10
CA GLN A 452 -23.14 2.96 4.81
C GLN A 452 -22.75 1.58 4.25
N GLN A 453 -23.21 0.50 4.89
CA GLN A 453 -22.95 -0.84 4.39
C GLN A 453 -23.69 -1.07 3.06
N LEU A 454 -22.98 -1.57 2.06
CA LEU A 454 -23.52 -1.94 0.76
C LEU A 454 -24.16 -3.33 0.80
N ARG A 455 -24.82 -3.71 -0.29
CA ARG A 455 -25.51 -5.01 -0.41
C ARG A 455 -24.62 -6.12 -0.96
N ILE A 456 -23.43 -5.76 -1.42
CA ILE A 456 -22.50 -6.60 -2.17
C ILE A 456 -21.11 -6.55 -1.54
N THR A 457 -20.25 -7.49 -1.91
CA THR A 457 -18.89 -7.59 -1.36
C THR A 457 -17.96 -6.53 -1.96
N VAL A 458 -16.72 -6.46 -1.47
CA VAL A 458 -15.71 -5.53 -1.99
C VAL A 458 -15.42 -5.80 -3.47
N GLU A 459 -15.24 -7.06 -3.85
CA GLU A 459 -14.92 -7.47 -5.23
C GLU A 459 -16.06 -7.17 -6.19
N GLU A 460 -17.30 -7.45 -5.77
CA GLU A 460 -18.51 -7.12 -6.53
C GLU A 460 -18.66 -5.60 -6.69
N THR A 461 -18.31 -4.83 -5.66
CA THR A 461 -18.37 -3.35 -5.71
C THR A 461 -17.30 -2.79 -6.65
N LEU A 462 -16.06 -3.27 -6.55
CA LEU A 462 -14.97 -2.88 -7.46
C LEU A 462 -15.34 -3.25 -8.91
N ALA A 463 -15.95 -4.42 -9.13
CA ALA A 463 -16.42 -4.85 -10.44
C ALA A 463 -17.54 -3.94 -11.01
N ASP A 464 -18.54 -3.56 -10.20
CA ASP A 464 -19.58 -2.62 -10.64
C ASP A 464 -19.01 -1.23 -10.95
N GLN A 465 -18.15 -0.71 -10.07
CA GLN A 465 -17.51 0.59 -10.24
C GLN A 465 -16.57 0.64 -11.44
N LEU A 466 -15.91 -0.47 -11.76
CA LEU A 466 -15.17 -0.61 -12.99
C LEU A 466 -16.06 -0.46 -14.24
N GLY A 467 -17.30 -0.96 -14.19
CA GLY A 467 -18.30 -0.74 -15.24
C GLY A 467 -18.58 0.75 -15.48
N TRP A 468 -18.62 1.57 -14.42
CA TRP A 468 -18.86 3.01 -14.52
C TRP A 468 -17.72 3.75 -15.22
N ILE A 469 -16.47 3.54 -14.78
CA ILE A 469 -15.32 4.20 -15.43
C ILE A 469 -15.06 3.66 -16.83
N THR A 470 -15.35 2.37 -17.09
CA THR A 470 -15.33 1.82 -18.45
C THR A 470 -16.38 2.52 -19.32
N GLY A 471 -17.56 2.79 -18.78
CA GLY A 471 -18.61 3.54 -19.46
C GLY A 471 -18.16 4.96 -19.85
N TRP A 472 -17.44 5.64 -18.95
CA TRP A 472 -16.79 6.93 -19.22
C TRP A 472 -15.73 6.82 -20.31
N ARG A 473 -14.82 5.83 -20.22
CA ARG A 473 -13.76 5.59 -21.22
C ARG A 473 -14.35 5.30 -22.60
N ILE A 474 -15.45 4.57 -22.73
CA ILE A 474 -16.11 4.36 -24.03
C ILE A 474 -16.54 5.71 -24.63
N GLY A 475 -17.19 6.57 -23.86
CA GLY A 475 -17.67 7.87 -24.35
C GLY A 475 -16.60 8.94 -24.54
N ARG A 476 -15.42 8.78 -23.92
CA ARG A 476 -14.29 9.73 -24.06
C ARG A 476 -13.18 9.24 -24.99
N TYR A 477 -12.79 7.97 -24.91
CA TYR A 477 -11.63 7.40 -25.59
C TYR A 477 -11.98 6.60 -26.86
N ALA A 478 -13.24 6.17 -27.03
CA ALA A 478 -13.62 5.24 -28.09
C ALA A 478 -14.95 5.59 -28.79
N ASP A 479 -15.31 6.87 -28.80
CA ASP A 479 -16.57 7.38 -29.32
C ASP A 479 -16.55 7.63 -30.84
N ASP A 480 -15.38 7.87 -31.46
CA ASP A 480 -15.26 8.04 -32.91
C ASP A 480 -14.76 6.76 -33.61
N PRO A 481 -15.59 6.03 -34.37
CA PRO A 481 -15.17 4.81 -35.04
C PRO A 481 -14.32 5.02 -36.31
N LEU A 482 -14.29 6.22 -36.91
CA LEU A 482 -13.81 6.43 -38.28
C LEU A 482 -12.75 7.51 -38.42
N GLN A 483 -12.71 8.50 -37.53
CA GLN A 483 -11.71 9.55 -37.53
C GLN A 483 -10.98 9.51 -36.18
N ASN A 484 -9.67 9.78 -36.18
CA ASN A 484 -8.88 9.80 -34.95
C ASN A 484 -9.22 11.07 -34.13
N ASN A 485 -10.50 11.30 -33.83
CA ASN A 485 -11.06 12.54 -33.30
C ASN A 485 -11.98 12.30 -32.10
N ASP A 486 -11.65 11.29 -31.28
CA ASP A 486 -12.37 10.93 -30.06
C ASP A 486 -12.54 12.14 -29.11
N SER A 487 -13.65 12.15 -28.36
CA SER A 487 -14.14 13.24 -27.53
C SER A 487 -13.10 13.79 -26.56
N TYR A 488 -12.25 12.93 -25.98
CA TYR A 488 -11.21 13.34 -25.02
C TYR A 488 -10.29 14.44 -25.56
N LYS A 489 -10.00 14.45 -26.87
CA LYS A 489 -9.09 15.42 -27.50
C LYS A 489 -9.58 16.86 -27.41
N HIS A 490 -10.88 17.04 -27.22
CA HIS A 490 -11.53 18.34 -27.13
C HIS A 490 -11.84 18.75 -25.67
N GLN A 491 -11.54 17.88 -24.70
CA GLN A 491 -11.88 18.14 -23.31
C GLN A 491 -10.81 19.00 -22.64
N PRO A 492 -11.20 19.90 -21.70
CA PRO A 492 -10.26 20.75 -20.98
C PRO A 492 -9.14 19.98 -20.28
N PHE A 493 -9.45 18.83 -19.65
CA PHE A 493 -8.45 18.03 -18.96
C PHE A 493 -7.33 17.59 -19.92
N PHE A 494 -7.64 17.21 -21.15
CA PHE A 494 -6.62 16.79 -22.10
C PHE A 494 -5.87 17.99 -22.71
N ILE A 495 -6.60 19.02 -23.12
CA ILE A 495 -6.00 20.20 -23.79
C ILE A 495 -5.03 20.93 -22.85
N GLN A 496 -5.34 20.96 -21.55
CA GLN A 496 -4.59 21.68 -20.51
C GLN A 496 -3.66 20.77 -19.68
N ALA A 497 -3.61 19.46 -19.96
CA ALA A 497 -2.64 18.56 -19.34
C ALA A 497 -1.19 18.99 -19.65
N ASN A 498 -0.26 18.63 -18.77
CA ASN A 498 1.14 19.02 -18.95
C ASN A 498 1.77 18.22 -20.10
N GLU A 499 2.62 18.87 -20.90
CA GLU A 499 3.39 18.18 -21.94
C GLU A 499 4.71 18.91 -22.15
N VAL A 500 5.80 18.31 -21.67
CA VAL A 500 7.16 18.80 -21.92
C VAL A 500 7.63 18.42 -23.33
N THR A 501 8.44 19.26 -23.97
CA THR A 501 9.00 18.96 -25.30
C THR A 501 10.22 18.05 -25.20
N VAL A 502 10.62 17.43 -26.32
CA VAL A 502 11.86 16.63 -26.37
C VAL A 502 13.09 17.44 -25.93
N PHE A 503 13.13 18.73 -26.27
CA PHE A 503 14.19 19.62 -25.82
C PHE A 503 14.19 19.80 -24.29
N ASP A 504 13.03 20.11 -23.71
CA ASP A 504 12.87 20.23 -22.25
C ASP A 504 13.28 18.95 -21.53
N THR A 505 12.91 17.78 -22.07
CA THR A 505 13.29 16.51 -21.45
C THR A 505 14.79 16.26 -21.43
N SER A 506 15.50 16.69 -22.47
CA SER A 506 16.96 16.57 -22.54
C SER A 506 17.64 17.45 -21.48
N ASP A 507 17.25 18.72 -21.42
CA ASP A 507 17.79 19.70 -20.47
C ASP A 507 17.51 19.30 -19.01
N GLN A 508 16.28 18.86 -18.72
CA GLN A 508 15.89 18.39 -17.39
C GLN A 508 16.65 17.14 -16.98
N ARG A 509 16.87 16.19 -17.91
CA ARG A 509 17.66 14.98 -17.63
C ARG A 509 19.13 15.30 -17.40
N GLU A 510 19.72 16.24 -18.14
CA GLU A 510 21.08 16.73 -17.89
C GLU A 510 21.18 17.40 -16.51
N ALA A 511 20.21 18.25 -16.14
CA ALA A 511 20.14 18.89 -14.84
C ALA A 511 20.05 17.86 -13.69
N TYR A 512 19.22 16.83 -13.85
CA TYR A 512 19.10 15.71 -12.92
C TYR A 512 20.43 14.96 -12.74
N GLU A 513 21.11 14.61 -13.83
CA GLU A 513 22.41 13.92 -13.76
C GLU A 513 23.50 14.79 -13.13
N LYS A 514 23.50 16.10 -13.42
CA LYS A 514 24.38 17.06 -12.76
C LYS A 514 24.10 17.14 -11.26
N GLN A 515 22.84 17.17 -10.85
CA GLN A 515 22.45 17.20 -9.45
C GLN A 515 22.90 15.94 -8.71
N LYS A 516 22.75 14.75 -9.30
CA LYS A 516 23.27 13.49 -8.74
C LYS A 516 24.77 13.53 -8.53
N LYS A 517 25.54 14.01 -9.51
CA LYS A 517 27.01 14.15 -9.40
C LYS A 517 27.41 15.11 -8.28
N ILE A 518 26.70 16.23 -8.12
CA ILE A 518 26.94 17.21 -7.04
C ILE A 518 26.68 16.57 -5.66
N ILE A 519 25.56 15.89 -5.51
CA ILE A 519 25.19 15.20 -4.25
C ILE A 519 26.22 14.14 -3.90
N LEU A 520 26.61 13.30 -4.86
CA LEU A 520 27.65 12.29 -4.66
C LEU A 520 28.99 12.93 -4.24
N ALA A 521 29.41 14.00 -4.89
CA ALA A 521 30.63 14.72 -4.54
C ALA A 521 30.57 15.29 -3.11
N ASN A 522 29.42 15.82 -2.67
CA ASN A 522 29.23 16.32 -1.31
C ASN A 522 29.32 15.20 -0.27
N ARG A 523 28.71 14.03 -0.54
CA ARG A 523 28.82 12.85 0.32
C ARG A 523 30.27 12.37 0.45
N LEU A 524 31.03 12.36 -0.65
CA LEU A 524 32.44 11.96 -0.64
C LEU A 524 33.33 12.96 0.12
N LYS A 525 33.03 14.26 0.03
CA LYS A 525 33.75 15.32 0.79
C LYS A 525 33.48 15.26 2.29
N THR A 526 32.25 14.95 2.68
CA THR A 526 31.83 14.86 4.08
C THR A 526 31.06 13.57 4.36
N PRO A 527 31.73 12.40 4.47
CA PRO A 527 31.06 11.12 4.66
C PRO A 527 30.18 11.06 5.91
N ALA A 528 30.60 11.73 6.99
CA ALA A 528 29.84 11.82 8.23
C ALA A 528 28.51 12.59 8.09
N ALA A 529 28.38 13.44 7.07
CA ALA A 529 27.16 14.21 6.77
C ALA A 529 26.40 13.67 5.54
N ALA A 530 26.73 12.48 5.06
CA ALA A 530 26.11 11.92 3.85
C ALA A 530 24.58 11.80 3.95
N THR A 531 24.06 11.60 5.17
CA THR A 531 22.61 11.55 5.45
C THR A 531 21.88 12.87 5.22
N ASN A 532 22.60 14.00 5.17
CA ASN A 532 22.03 15.33 4.91
C ASN A 532 21.92 15.64 3.42
N HIS A 533 22.32 14.70 2.57
CA HIS A 533 22.34 14.86 1.13
C HIS A 533 21.58 13.70 0.46
N PRO A 534 20.26 13.56 0.68
CA PRO A 534 19.47 12.54 -0.02
C PRO A 534 19.50 12.77 -1.54
N GLY A 535 19.42 11.68 -2.30
CA GLY A 535 19.40 11.70 -3.76
C GLY A 535 18.16 12.41 -4.30
N PRO A 536 18.22 12.98 -5.52
CA PRO A 536 17.05 13.57 -6.13
C PRO A 536 16.04 12.48 -6.53
N PRO A 537 14.73 12.79 -6.56
CA PRO A 537 13.69 11.90 -7.11
C PRO A 537 14.08 11.42 -8.49
N ILE A 538 13.73 10.17 -8.81
CA ILE A 538 13.92 9.63 -10.16
C ILE A 538 13.21 10.57 -11.13
N TYR A 539 13.97 11.07 -12.10
CA TYR A 539 13.44 11.95 -13.12
C TYR A 539 12.43 11.19 -13.98
N GLU A 540 11.21 11.74 -14.06
CA GLU A 540 10.16 11.30 -14.97
C GLU A 540 9.63 12.54 -15.71
N PRO A 541 9.59 12.50 -17.06
CA PRO A 541 9.08 13.61 -17.86
C PRO A 541 7.56 13.73 -17.75
N GLN A 542 7.05 14.97 -17.63
CA GLN A 542 5.62 15.26 -17.61
C GLN A 542 5.05 15.34 -19.04
N ILE A 543 4.76 14.18 -19.62
CA ILE A 543 4.24 14.00 -20.99
C ILE A 543 2.79 13.47 -20.98
N ASP A 544 1.93 14.14 -20.20
CA ASP A 544 0.59 13.65 -19.86
C ASP A 544 -0.29 13.49 -21.10
N LYS A 545 -0.21 14.39 -22.10
CA LYS A 545 -1.02 14.27 -23.33
C LYS A 545 -0.58 13.07 -24.15
N THR A 546 0.73 12.83 -24.24
CA THR A 546 1.28 11.65 -24.90
C THR A 546 0.81 10.37 -24.20
N GLN A 547 0.94 10.31 -22.88
CA GLN A 547 0.53 9.17 -22.05
C GLN A 547 -0.97 8.89 -22.16
N LEU A 548 -1.81 9.90 -21.95
CA LEU A 548 -3.28 9.80 -22.06
C LEU A 548 -3.72 9.43 -23.48
N SER A 549 -3.12 10.00 -24.52
CA SER A 549 -3.48 9.69 -25.91
C SER A 549 -3.17 8.24 -26.27
N GLN A 550 -1.98 7.77 -25.87
CA GLN A 550 -1.62 6.39 -26.07
C GLN A 550 -2.61 5.48 -25.27
N ALA A 551 -3.04 5.89 -24.07
CA ALA A 551 -3.88 5.10 -23.18
C ALA A 551 -5.30 4.97 -23.73
N ALA A 552 -5.84 6.08 -24.25
CA ALA A 552 -7.08 6.11 -25.00
C ALA A 552 -7.03 5.18 -26.23
N ALA A 553 -5.93 5.23 -26.99
CA ALA A 553 -5.75 4.36 -28.15
C ALA A 553 -5.73 2.87 -27.76
N GLU A 554 -5.07 2.51 -26.66
CA GLU A 554 -5.05 1.14 -26.13
C GLU A 554 -6.45 0.68 -25.72
N PHE A 555 -7.15 1.49 -24.90
CA PHE A 555 -8.52 1.22 -24.50
C PHE A 555 -9.43 0.98 -25.70
N LYS A 556 -9.36 1.86 -26.71
CA LYS A 556 -10.17 1.78 -27.93
C LYS A 556 -9.91 0.50 -28.72
N ARG A 557 -8.64 0.07 -28.85
CA ARG A 557 -8.31 -1.19 -29.53
C ARG A 557 -8.85 -2.39 -28.78
N ASP A 558 -8.64 -2.44 -27.45
CA ASP A 558 -9.13 -3.52 -26.60
C ASP A 558 -10.66 -3.62 -26.63
N TYR A 559 -11.35 -2.48 -26.62
CA TYR A 559 -12.81 -2.41 -26.70
C TYR A 559 -13.37 -2.88 -28.05
N LYS A 560 -12.70 -2.52 -29.16
CA LYS A 560 -13.11 -2.89 -30.52
C LYS A 560 -12.66 -4.30 -30.93
N GLY A 561 -11.81 -4.95 -30.14
CA GLY A 561 -11.26 -6.27 -30.44
C GLY A 561 -10.20 -6.26 -31.55
N PHE A 562 -9.48 -5.15 -31.72
CA PHE A 562 -8.38 -5.06 -32.70
C PHE A 562 -7.03 -5.45 -32.08
N ASP A 563 -6.19 -6.19 -32.83
CA ASP A 563 -4.83 -6.57 -32.42
C ASP A 563 -3.99 -5.37 -31.97
N ARG A 564 -3.33 -5.38 -30.82
CA ARG A 564 -2.45 -4.27 -30.41
C ARG A 564 -1.27 -4.12 -31.41
N LYS A 565 -1.16 -2.97 -32.10
CA LYS A 565 0.04 -2.60 -32.88
C LYS A 565 0.95 -1.72 -32.03
N GLN A 566 2.21 -2.11 -31.89
CA GLN A 566 3.22 -1.44 -31.08
C GLN A 566 3.70 -0.15 -31.78
N THR A 567 3.78 0.96 -31.05
CA THR A 567 4.23 2.27 -31.55
C THR A 567 5.66 2.65 -31.13
N SER A 568 6.37 1.77 -30.42
CA SER A 568 7.78 1.97 -30.02
C SER A 568 8.72 1.26 -30.99
N ALA A 569 9.73 1.98 -31.50
CA ALA A 569 10.74 1.46 -32.41
C ALA A 569 11.84 0.62 -31.71
N VAL A 570 11.84 0.55 -30.38
CA VAL A 570 12.92 -0.08 -29.57
C VAL A 570 12.60 -1.53 -29.17
N GLY A 571 11.35 -2.00 -29.30
CA GLY A 571 10.88 -3.29 -28.75
C GLY A 571 10.71 -4.46 -29.73
N THR A 572 11.12 -4.32 -30.99
CA THR A 572 10.60 -5.15 -32.10
C THR A 572 10.97 -6.65 -32.07
N VAL A 573 11.95 -7.09 -31.25
CA VAL A 573 12.43 -8.50 -31.29
C VAL A 573 12.14 -9.28 -29.99
N THR A 574 11.93 -8.60 -28.86
CA THR A 574 11.59 -9.25 -27.57
C THR A 574 10.09 -9.37 -27.31
N ASP A 575 9.27 -8.53 -27.95
CA ASP A 575 7.91 -8.24 -27.46
C ASP A 575 6.81 -9.09 -28.12
N VAL A 576 7.03 -9.57 -29.35
CA VAL A 576 6.03 -10.39 -30.07
C VAL A 576 5.97 -11.83 -29.52
N LEU A 577 7.09 -12.36 -29.03
CA LEU A 577 7.19 -13.73 -28.52
C LEU A 577 6.69 -13.89 -27.07
N LEU A 578 6.58 -12.78 -26.33
CA LEU A 578 6.08 -12.73 -24.94
C LEU A 578 4.61 -12.28 -24.85
N ARG A 579 4.04 -11.68 -25.90
CA ARG A 579 2.64 -11.25 -25.94
C ARG A 579 1.65 -12.38 -25.66
N ASP A 580 1.94 -13.58 -26.16
CA ASP A 580 1.08 -14.74 -25.96
C ASP A 580 1.25 -15.37 -24.56
N ALA A 581 2.24 -14.94 -23.78
CA ALA A 581 2.70 -15.66 -22.59
C ALA A 581 2.05 -15.27 -21.26
N ILE A 582 1.16 -14.29 -21.23
CA ILE A 582 0.97 -13.47 -20.02
C ILE A 582 -0.49 -13.43 -19.60
N TYR A 583 -1.05 -14.61 -19.37
CA TYR A 583 -2.39 -14.78 -18.85
C TYR A 583 -2.38 -16.08 -18.04
N LEU A 584 -2.10 -15.94 -16.74
CA LEU A 584 -2.07 -17.01 -15.73
C LEU A 584 -3.33 -17.01 -14.87
N LEU A 585 -4.35 -16.29 -15.34
CA LEU A 585 -5.72 -16.56 -14.97
C LEU A 585 -6.23 -17.64 -15.93
N ASN A 586 -7.24 -18.39 -15.51
CA ASN A 586 -7.91 -19.36 -16.37
C ASN A 586 -8.41 -18.66 -17.66
N GLU A 587 -8.04 -19.18 -18.84
CA GLU A 587 -8.34 -18.57 -20.14
C GLU A 587 -9.84 -18.28 -20.34
N ASN A 588 -10.68 -19.12 -19.74
CA ASN A 588 -12.13 -18.98 -19.79
C ASN A 588 -12.63 -17.79 -18.95
N ASP A 589 -11.93 -17.44 -17.88
CA ASP A 589 -12.32 -16.36 -16.98
C ASP A 589 -11.98 -14.99 -17.61
N GLU A 590 -10.87 -14.87 -18.30
CA GLU A 590 -10.46 -13.60 -18.95
C GLU A 590 -11.39 -13.18 -20.09
N LEU A 591 -11.79 -14.13 -20.94
CA LEU A 591 -12.76 -13.87 -22.00
C LEU A 591 -14.13 -13.48 -21.41
N GLN A 592 -14.52 -14.13 -20.32
CA GLN A 592 -15.74 -13.77 -19.59
C GLN A 592 -15.65 -12.37 -18.99
N ASP A 593 -14.51 -12.02 -18.41
CA ASP A 593 -14.28 -10.72 -17.77
C ASP A 593 -14.29 -9.60 -18.78
N HIS A 594 -13.59 -9.75 -19.90
CA HIS A 594 -13.61 -8.79 -20.98
C HIS A 594 -15.04 -8.54 -21.46
N ALA A 595 -15.78 -9.62 -21.73
CA ALA A 595 -17.18 -9.52 -22.16
C ALA A 595 -18.07 -8.86 -21.10
N ALA A 596 -17.89 -9.19 -19.81
CA ALA A 596 -18.66 -8.63 -18.71
C ALA A 596 -18.38 -7.14 -18.49
N ILE A 597 -17.10 -6.74 -18.46
CA ILE A 597 -16.67 -5.35 -18.32
C ILE A 597 -17.15 -4.53 -19.51
N LYS A 598 -17.02 -5.06 -20.73
CA LYS A 598 -17.51 -4.43 -21.95
C LYS A 598 -19.02 -4.20 -21.90
N ALA A 599 -19.80 -5.24 -21.57
CA ALA A 599 -21.24 -5.14 -21.47
C ALA A 599 -21.69 -4.17 -20.35
N ALA A 600 -21.00 -4.17 -19.21
CA ALA A 600 -21.24 -3.21 -18.14
C ALA A 600 -20.95 -1.78 -18.62
N GLY A 601 -19.78 -1.56 -19.22
CA GLY A 601 -19.37 -0.28 -19.79
C GLY A 601 -20.39 0.28 -20.78
N GLU A 602 -20.79 -0.52 -21.79
CA GLU A 602 -21.79 -0.12 -22.79
C GLU A 602 -23.14 0.29 -22.18
N ARG A 603 -23.55 -0.38 -21.08
CA ARG A 603 -24.76 0.01 -20.32
C ARG A 603 -24.58 1.32 -19.56
N ARG A 604 -23.40 1.56 -18.97
CA ARG A 604 -23.11 2.79 -18.22
C ARG A 604 -22.88 3.98 -19.14
N THR A 605 -22.28 3.81 -20.32
CA THR A 605 -22.10 4.88 -21.32
C THR A 605 -23.44 5.51 -21.70
N LYS A 606 -24.50 4.71 -21.89
CA LYS A 606 -25.85 5.20 -22.20
C LYS A 606 -26.49 6.03 -21.07
N GLN A 607 -25.99 5.90 -19.84
CA GLN A 607 -26.43 6.69 -18.68
C GLN A 607 -25.61 7.97 -18.55
N LEU A 608 -24.30 7.88 -18.82
CA LEU A 608 -23.33 8.96 -18.66
C LEU A 608 -23.39 9.98 -19.80
N PHE A 609 -23.72 9.55 -21.02
CA PHE A 609 -23.69 10.41 -22.21
C PHE A 609 -25.03 10.41 -22.95
N SER A 610 -25.39 11.57 -23.51
CA SER A 610 -26.63 11.78 -24.26
C SER A 610 -26.51 11.45 -25.76
N ASP A 611 -25.28 11.35 -26.27
CA ASP A 611 -25.00 10.98 -27.65
C ASP A 611 -23.74 10.12 -27.76
N ALA A 612 -23.44 9.68 -28.98
CA ALA A 612 -22.24 8.90 -29.30
C ALA A 612 -20.98 9.76 -29.52
N ARG A 613 -21.00 11.07 -29.22
CA ARG A 613 -19.85 11.99 -29.32
C ARG A 613 -19.30 12.41 -27.96
N GLY A 614 -19.73 11.70 -26.91
CA GLY A 614 -19.33 11.99 -25.53
C GLY A 614 -19.98 13.24 -24.95
N THR A 615 -21.11 13.73 -25.47
CA THR A 615 -21.84 14.83 -24.82
C THR A 615 -22.41 14.32 -23.49
N PRO A 616 -22.13 14.94 -22.34
CA PRO A 616 -22.67 14.51 -21.05
C PRO A 616 -24.19 14.35 -21.05
N SER A 617 -24.68 13.47 -20.18
CA SER A 617 -26.11 13.22 -20.00
C SER A 617 -26.88 14.47 -19.60
N LYS A 618 -28.17 14.53 -19.93
CA LYS A 618 -29.09 15.57 -19.47
C LYS A 618 -29.49 15.40 -18.00
N ASP A 619 -29.25 14.22 -17.41
CA ASP A 619 -29.39 14.02 -15.97
C ASP A 619 -28.26 14.80 -15.26
N PRO A 620 -28.59 15.82 -14.43
CA PRO A 620 -27.58 16.64 -13.75
C PRO A 620 -26.62 15.81 -12.90
N ARG A 621 -27.09 14.72 -12.30
CA ARG A 621 -26.28 13.85 -11.44
C ARG A 621 -25.26 13.08 -12.27
N MET A 622 -25.67 12.54 -13.41
CA MET A 622 -24.75 11.85 -14.32
C MET A 622 -23.77 12.82 -14.99
N ALA A 623 -24.18 14.05 -15.29
CA ALA A 623 -23.28 15.09 -15.77
C ALA A 623 -22.18 15.41 -14.72
N LEU A 624 -22.53 15.49 -13.44
CA LEU A 624 -21.56 15.65 -12.35
C LEU A 624 -20.61 14.45 -12.23
N VAL A 625 -21.11 13.22 -12.43
CA VAL A 625 -20.25 12.01 -12.45
C VAL A 625 -19.28 12.04 -13.63
N VAL A 626 -19.72 12.45 -14.83
CA VAL A 626 -18.82 12.66 -15.98
C VAL A 626 -17.76 13.72 -15.66
N ALA A 627 -18.17 14.83 -15.03
CA ALA A 627 -17.24 15.89 -14.63
C ALA A 627 -16.23 15.43 -13.57
N LEU A 628 -16.63 14.53 -12.64
CA LEU A 628 -15.71 13.90 -11.70
C LEU A 628 -14.63 13.11 -12.44
N PHE A 629 -15.03 12.26 -13.39
CA PHE A 629 -14.08 11.48 -14.18
C PHE A 629 -13.17 12.36 -15.04
N ASP A 630 -13.72 13.41 -15.65
CA ASP A 630 -12.96 14.33 -16.50
C ASP A 630 -11.92 15.12 -15.70
N ASP A 631 -12.26 15.64 -14.51
CA ASP A 631 -11.43 16.65 -13.84
C ASP A 631 -10.81 16.18 -12.52
N GLN A 632 -11.20 15.04 -11.94
CA GLN A 632 -10.70 14.59 -10.64
C GLN A 632 -10.09 13.19 -10.63
N ILE A 633 -10.58 12.28 -11.47
CA ILE A 633 -10.10 10.90 -11.49
C ILE A 633 -8.90 10.78 -12.45
N HIS A 634 -7.76 10.35 -11.92
CA HIS A 634 -6.56 10.08 -12.69
C HIS A 634 -6.65 8.71 -13.39
N ASP A 635 -5.83 8.53 -14.42
CA ASP A 635 -5.61 7.24 -15.09
C ASP A 635 -4.21 6.73 -14.76
N SER A 636 -4.12 5.91 -13.72
CA SER A 636 -2.84 5.37 -13.25
C SER A 636 -2.17 4.44 -14.28
N ARG A 637 -2.93 3.86 -15.22
CA ARG A 637 -2.39 3.08 -16.35
C ARG A 637 -1.71 3.95 -17.39
N ALA A 638 -2.13 5.21 -17.57
CA ALA A 638 -1.49 6.12 -18.51
C ALA A 638 -0.05 6.47 -18.12
N TRP A 639 0.21 6.58 -16.81
CA TRP A 639 1.44 7.15 -16.26
C TRP A 639 2.52 6.13 -15.85
N PHE A 640 2.14 4.99 -15.24
CA PHE A 640 3.06 4.17 -14.44
C PHE A 640 4.39 3.79 -15.13
N MET A 641 5.51 4.33 -14.60
CA MET A 641 6.90 4.06 -14.98
C MET A 641 7.21 4.22 -16.49
N HIS A 642 6.49 5.07 -17.21
CA HIS A 642 6.58 5.19 -18.66
C HIS A 642 8.00 5.44 -19.21
N ASP A 643 8.78 6.33 -18.56
CA ASP A 643 10.14 6.66 -18.98
C ASP A 643 11.15 5.54 -18.68
N ALA A 644 11.07 4.95 -17.49
CA ALA A 644 11.94 3.84 -17.09
C ALA A 644 11.70 2.58 -17.94
N LEU A 645 10.50 2.42 -18.48
CA LEU A 645 10.08 1.26 -19.26
C LEU A 645 10.10 1.52 -20.79
N GLY A 646 10.33 2.76 -21.22
CA GLY A 646 10.23 3.17 -22.63
C GLY A 646 8.85 2.93 -23.28
N SER A 647 7.86 2.52 -22.49
CA SER A 647 6.49 2.16 -22.87
C SER A 647 5.64 1.95 -21.60
N ARG A 648 4.31 1.89 -21.72
CA ARG A 648 3.41 1.52 -20.59
C ARG A 648 3.54 0.05 -20.19
N GLU A 649 2.90 -0.36 -19.10
CA GLU A 649 2.74 -1.77 -18.71
C GLU A 649 2.24 -2.61 -19.91
N ILE A 650 3.18 -3.26 -20.60
CA ILE A 650 3.02 -3.84 -21.95
C ILE A 650 2.02 -5.00 -21.95
N TRP A 651 1.77 -5.57 -20.77
CA TRP A 651 1.23 -6.92 -20.58
C TRP A 651 -0.18 -6.97 -19.97
N ALA A 652 -0.78 -5.81 -19.68
CA ALA A 652 -2.08 -5.65 -19.03
C ALA A 652 -3.01 -4.79 -19.92
N GLY A 653 -4.35 -4.84 -19.76
CA GLY A 653 -5.33 -3.99 -20.48
C GLY A 653 -6.33 -3.24 -19.60
N TYR A 654 -7.35 -2.60 -20.16
CA TYR A 654 -8.41 -1.99 -19.33
C TYR A 654 -9.55 -2.96 -18.98
N PHE A 655 -9.54 -4.16 -19.54
CA PHE A 655 -10.62 -5.15 -19.48
C PHE A 655 -10.29 -6.31 -18.55
N PHE A 656 -9.71 -6.02 -17.39
CA PHE A 656 -9.55 -6.98 -16.30
C PHE A 656 -9.98 -6.36 -14.97
N TYR A 657 -10.47 -7.20 -14.07
CA TYR A 657 -10.79 -6.77 -12.71
C TYR A 657 -9.53 -6.74 -11.86
N ARG A 658 -9.48 -5.77 -10.94
CA ARG A 658 -8.39 -5.66 -9.97
C ARG A 658 -8.32 -6.93 -9.13
N MET A 659 -7.14 -7.52 -9.06
CA MET A 659 -6.89 -8.65 -8.18
C MET A 659 -7.02 -8.20 -6.72
N THR A 660 -7.82 -8.93 -5.93
CA THR A 660 -7.98 -8.68 -4.49
C THR A 660 -7.62 -9.92 -3.68
N TYR A 661 -6.77 -9.76 -2.66
CA TYR A 661 -6.36 -10.77 -1.68
C TYR A 661 -7.13 -10.64 -0.37
N PHE A 662 -7.36 -11.76 0.31
CA PHE A 662 -7.98 -11.89 1.63
C PHE A 662 -7.09 -12.77 2.50
N GLY A 663 -6.03 -12.20 3.08
CA GLY A 663 -4.98 -13.02 3.68
C GLY A 663 -4.28 -13.84 2.61
N ASN A 664 -4.36 -15.16 2.71
CA ASN A 664 -3.81 -16.09 1.72
C ASN A 664 -4.75 -16.43 0.57
N ASP A 665 -6.02 -16.03 0.67
CA ASP A 665 -7.03 -16.23 -0.37
C ASP A 665 -6.98 -15.12 -1.42
N ASN A 666 -7.47 -15.42 -2.62
CA ASN A 666 -7.54 -14.48 -3.73
C ASN A 666 -8.90 -14.57 -4.44
N SER A 667 -9.41 -13.42 -4.88
CA SER A 667 -10.72 -13.28 -5.53
C SER A 667 -10.87 -14.00 -6.88
N ARG A 668 -9.80 -14.60 -7.42
CA ARG A 668 -9.72 -15.26 -8.73
C ARG A 668 -8.61 -16.27 -8.72
N ASP A 669 -8.82 -17.45 -9.28
CA ASP A 669 -7.80 -18.49 -9.32
C ASP A 669 -6.53 -18.03 -10.05
N LEU A 670 -5.37 -18.24 -9.42
CA LEU A 670 -4.06 -17.90 -9.95
C LEU A 670 -3.18 -19.15 -10.04
N SER A 671 -2.42 -19.28 -11.13
CA SER A 671 -1.37 -20.29 -11.25
C SER A 671 -0.04 -19.78 -10.67
N PRO A 672 0.58 -20.50 -9.72
CA PRO A 672 1.91 -20.14 -9.20
C PRO A 672 2.95 -20.55 -10.23
N VAL A 673 3.46 -19.62 -11.02
CA VAL A 673 4.44 -19.96 -12.08
C VAL A 673 5.86 -19.61 -11.69
N VAL A 674 6.05 -18.52 -10.94
CA VAL A 674 7.34 -18.16 -10.35
C VAL A 674 7.14 -17.84 -8.88
N VAL A 675 7.90 -18.52 -8.02
CA VAL A 675 7.98 -18.25 -6.59
C VAL A 675 9.44 -18.15 -6.21
N ALA A 676 9.81 -17.15 -5.39
CA ALA A 676 11.18 -16.97 -4.91
C ALA A 676 12.25 -16.88 -6.02
N GLY A 677 11.90 -16.37 -7.20
CA GLY A 677 12.81 -16.30 -8.35
C GLY A 677 13.07 -17.63 -9.06
N ARG A 678 12.38 -18.71 -8.68
CA ARG A 678 12.42 -20.02 -9.34
C ARG A 678 11.16 -20.23 -10.18
N ILE A 679 11.32 -20.65 -11.44
CA ILE A 679 10.19 -21.10 -12.27
C ILE A 679 9.76 -22.48 -11.79
N LEU A 680 8.49 -22.62 -11.41
CA LEU A 680 7.97 -23.86 -10.86
C LEU A 680 7.80 -24.92 -11.95
N GLY A 681 8.13 -26.17 -11.60
CA GLY A 681 7.94 -27.32 -12.47
C GLY A 681 8.97 -27.46 -13.60
N VAL A 682 10.06 -26.69 -13.64
CA VAL A 682 11.11 -26.82 -14.67
C VAL A 682 12.48 -27.04 -14.02
N ALA A 683 13.28 -27.95 -14.60
CA ALA A 683 14.67 -28.12 -14.20
C ALA A 683 15.51 -26.94 -14.72
N MET A 684 15.84 -25.99 -13.83
CA MET A 684 16.67 -24.83 -14.15
C MET A 684 18.10 -25.27 -14.48
N LEU A 685 18.62 -24.89 -15.66
CA LEU A 685 19.98 -25.23 -16.08
C LEU A 685 21.00 -24.24 -15.49
N ALA A 686 22.10 -24.77 -14.92
CA ALA A 686 23.21 -23.94 -14.45
C ALA A 686 23.77 -23.09 -15.62
N GLY A 687 23.81 -21.77 -15.44
CA GLY A 687 24.35 -20.81 -16.41
C GLY A 687 23.34 -20.18 -17.39
N ALA A 688 22.05 -20.54 -17.34
CA ALA A 688 21.00 -19.80 -18.04
C ALA A 688 20.50 -18.62 -17.18
N THR A 689 20.64 -17.40 -17.70
CA THR A 689 20.34 -16.15 -16.98
C THR A 689 18.99 -15.53 -17.33
N VAL A 690 18.35 -15.96 -18.43
CA VAL A 690 17.08 -15.39 -18.88
C VAL A 690 16.15 -16.47 -19.43
N TYR A 691 14.99 -16.61 -18.80
CA TYR A 691 13.93 -17.51 -19.23
C TYR A 691 12.76 -16.69 -19.79
N GLY A 692 12.12 -17.20 -20.84
CA GLY A 692 10.86 -16.71 -21.37
C GLY A 692 9.77 -17.75 -21.14
N ILE A 693 8.52 -17.32 -21.08
CA ILE A 693 7.38 -18.22 -21.13
C ILE A 693 6.63 -17.91 -22.43
N LYS A 694 5.97 -18.89 -23.04
CA LYS A 694 5.18 -18.75 -24.25
C LYS A 694 3.95 -19.66 -24.16
N ARG A 695 2.74 -19.15 -24.37
CA ARG A 695 1.52 -19.99 -24.36
C ARG A 695 1.51 -20.96 -25.54
N GLY A 696 0.97 -22.15 -25.32
CA GLY A 696 0.74 -23.13 -26.37
C GLY A 696 -0.41 -22.65 -27.25
N GLY A 697 -0.15 -22.37 -28.53
CA GLY A 697 -1.21 -22.04 -29.47
C GLY A 697 -2.15 -23.23 -29.68
N ALA A 698 -3.46 -23.00 -29.66
CA ALA A 698 -4.44 -23.95 -30.18
C ALA A 698 -4.03 -24.33 -31.62
N LEU A 699 -4.01 -25.63 -31.89
CA LEU A 699 -3.51 -26.24 -33.14
C LEU A 699 -3.97 -25.49 -34.40
N GLY A 700 -3.01 -25.02 -35.20
CA GLY A 700 -3.27 -24.46 -36.51
C GLY A 700 -2.02 -23.97 -37.25
N GLY A 701 -0.97 -24.79 -37.34
CA GLY A 701 0.23 -24.41 -38.11
C GLY A 701 1.31 -25.49 -38.07
N VAL A 702 1.53 -26.13 -39.21
CA VAL A 702 2.48 -27.23 -39.41
C VAL A 702 3.92 -26.75 -39.19
N GLY A 703 4.62 -27.28 -38.18
CA GLY A 703 6.06 -27.12 -38.07
C GLY A 703 6.65 -27.28 -36.66
N GLY A 704 6.92 -28.53 -36.26
CA GLY A 704 7.91 -28.86 -35.22
C GLY A 704 7.39 -28.92 -33.78
N VAL A 705 6.84 -30.07 -33.37
CA VAL A 705 6.53 -30.37 -31.96
C VAL A 705 7.23 -31.67 -31.56
N VAL A 706 8.26 -31.57 -30.71
CA VAL A 706 8.59 -32.63 -29.76
C VAL A 706 8.05 -32.16 -28.41
N ALA A 707 6.76 -32.45 -28.16
CA ALA A 707 6.14 -32.23 -26.86
C ALA A 707 6.47 -33.45 -25.98
N GLY A 708 7.29 -33.23 -24.95
CA GLY A 708 7.38 -34.18 -23.85
C GLY A 708 6.02 -34.33 -23.16
N ILE A 709 5.81 -35.48 -22.53
CA ILE A 709 4.52 -35.99 -22.03
C ILE A 709 3.78 -35.03 -21.06
N GLY A 710 4.45 -34.03 -20.47
CA GLY A 710 3.83 -33.01 -19.59
C GLY A 710 3.38 -31.70 -20.25
N GLY A 711 3.78 -31.42 -21.50
CA GLY A 711 3.54 -30.11 -22.14
C GLY A 711 2.13 -29.90 -22.69
N ALA A 712 1.31 -30.95 -22.83
CA ALA A 712 -0.04 -30.85 -23.38
C ALA A 712 -1.09 -30.41 -22.34
N THR A 713 -0.81 -30.60 -21.04
CA THR A 713 -1.70 -30.22 -19.92
C THR A 713 -1.40 -28.85 -19.34
N ILE A 714 -0.16 -28.38 -19.48
CA ILE A 714 0.30 -27.07 -19.01
C ILE A 714 0.24 -26.14 -20.22
N GLY A 715 -0.72 -25.20 -20.25
CA GLY A 715 -1.03 -24.36 -21.41
C GLY A 715 0.07 -23.40 -21.88
N TYR A 716 1.29 -23.52 -21.36
CA TYR A 716 2.44 -22.70 -21.72
C TYR A 716 3.75 -23.51 -21.72
N GLN A 717 4.77 -22.97 -22.38
CA GLN A 717 6.12 -23.49 -22.52
C GLN A 717 7.11 -22.52 -21.88
N VAL A 718 8.12 -23.03 -21.19
CA VAL A 718 9.26 -22.24 -20.69
C VAL A 718 10.39 -22.36 -21.72
N ILE A 719 11.05 -21.26 -22.06
CA ILE A 719 12.08 -21.17 -23.10
C ILE A 719 13.35 -20.58 -22.47
N ASP A 720 14.49 -21.22 -22.65
CA ASP A 720 15.79 -20.60 -22.39
C ASP A 720 16.04 -19.54 -23.47
N LYS A 721 16.00 -18.26 -23.14
CA LYS A 721 16.17 -17.18 -24.14
C LYS A 721 17.57 -17.11 -24.71
N ALA A 722 18.59 -17.54 -23.97
CA ALA A 722 19.96 -17.53 -24.47
C ALA A 722 20.16 -18.58 -25.56
N ARG A 723 19.43 -19.70 -25.47
CA ARG A 723 19.56 -20.84 -26.40
C ARG A 723 18.40 -20.99 -27.39
N GLY A 724 17.27 -20.34 -27.14
CA GLY A 724 16.04 -20.46 -27.93
C GLY A 724 15.34 -21.83 -27.78
N VAL A 725 15.65 -22.60 -26.73
CA VAL A 725 15.17 -23.97 -26.56
C VAL A 725 14.07 -24.03 -25.50
N ALA A 726 12.99 -24.77 -25.79
CA ALA A 726 11.95 -25.05 -24.81
C ALA A 726 12.45 -26.03 -23.74
N LEU A 727 12.26 -25.68 -22.48
CA LEU A 727 12.64 -26.51 -21.34
C LEU A 727 11.51 -27.49 -20.99
N PRO A 728 11.84 -28.76 -20.72
CA PRO A 728 10.85 -29.75 -20.33
C PRO A 728 10.35 -29.48 -18.91
N PHE A 729 9.03 -29.59 -18.72
CA PHE A 729 8.44 -29.64 -17.39
C PHE A 729 8.75 -30.97 -16.71
N LEU A 730 8.98 -30.91 -15.40
CA LEU A 730 9.10 -32.06 -14.52
C LEU A 730 7.74 -32.81 -14.46
N PRO A 731 7.74 -34.14 -14.22
CA PRO A 731 6.51 -34.93 -14.20
C PRO A 731 5.41 -34.41 -13.27
N GLU A 732 5.77 -33.75 -12.17
CA GLU A 732 4.86 -33.22 -11.14
C GLU A 732 4.43 -31.76 -11.40
N ALA A 733 4.94 -31.12 -12.45
CA ALA A 733 4.72 -29.70 -12.72
C ALA A 733 3.23 -29.35 -12.89
N ALA A 734 2.44 -30.23 -13.50
CA ALA A 734 1.01 -29.97 -13.73
C ALA A 734 0.23 -29.80 -12.42
N GLN A 735 0.63 -30.48 -11.35
CA GLN A 735 -0.01 -30.35 -10.04
C GLN A 735 0.41 -29.06 -9.33
N LEU A 736 1.70 -28.69 -9.42
CA LEU A 736 2.23 -27.46 -8.83
C LEU A 736 1.63 -26.21 -9.48
N LEU A 737 1.39 -26.23 -10.78
CA LEU A 737 0.97 -25.06 -11.58
C LEU A 737 -0.55 -24.90 -11.65
N LYS A 738 -1.32 -25.75 -10.97
CA LYS A 738 -2.78 -25.72 -11.00
C LYS A 738 -3.31 -24.39 -10.46
N PRO A 739 -4.25 -23.71 -11.15
CA PRO A 739 -4.89 -22.51 -10.64
C PRO A 739 -5.53 -22.75 -9.27
N THR A 740 -5.35 -21.80 -8.36
CA THR A 740 -5.85 -21.88 -6.98
C THR A 740 -6.35 -20.53 -6.46
N ALA A 741 -7.39 -20.58 -5.62
CA ALA A 741 -7.92 -19.45 -4.85
C ALA A 741 -7.13 -19.16 -3.56
N HIS A 742 -6.07 -19.92 -3.29
CA HIS A 742 -5.24 -19.86 -2.07
C HIS A 742 -3.76 -19.63 -2.40
N ILE A 743 -3.47 -18.70 -3.31
CA ILE A 743 -2.12 -18.51 -3.86
C ILE A 743 -1.12 -18.00 -2.82
N GLY A 744 -1.59 -17.25 -1.81
CA GLY A 744 -0.74 -16.72 -0.75
C GLY A 744 -0.13 -17.85 0.08
N GLN A 745 -0.95 -18.84 0.45
CA GLN A 745 -0.50 -20.01 1.20
C GLN A 745 0.52 -20.81 0.39
N VAL A 746 0.22 -21.10 -0.88
CA VAL A 746 1.13 -21.85 -1.75
C VAL A 746 2.46 -21.11 -1.91
N ALA A 747 2.43 -19.79 -2.10
CA ALA A 747 3.63 -18.98 -2.21
C ALA A 747 4.45 -18.98 -0.91
N ALA A 748 3.81 -18.82 0.25
CA ALA A 748 4.46 -18.81 1.55
C ALA A 748 5.14 -20.17 1.86
N GLU A 749 4.43 -21.28 1.68
CA GLU A 749 4.96 -22.63 1.89
C GLU A 749 6.16 -22.93 0.98
N LEU A 750 6.06 -22.58 -0.30
CA LEU A 750 7.15 -22.78 -1.26
C LEU A 750 8.36 -21.91 -0.95
N LYS A 751 8.17 -20.63 -0.57
CA LYS A 751 9.27 -19.76 -0.14
C LYS A 751 9.98 -20.35 1.08
N GLN A 752 9.23 -20.86 2.06
CA GLN A 752 9.79 -21.47 3.27
C GLN A 752 10.58 -22.74 2.94
N GLN A 753 10.04 -23.61 2.08
CA GLN A 753 10.75 -24.81 1.62
C GLN A 753 12.06 -24.45 0.91
N ILE A 754 12.01 -23.50 -0.02
CA ILE A 754 13.18 -23.02 -0.77
C ILE A 754 14.23 -22.45 0.18
N ALA A 755 13.82 -21.69 1.20
CA ALA A 755 14.72 -21.11 2.19
C ALA A 755 15.43 -22.19 3.03
N GLN A 756 14.71 -23.24 3.42
CA GLN A 756 15.28 -24.37 4.16
C GLN A 756 16.28 -25.16 3.31
N GLU A 757 15.97 -25.40 2.04
CA GLU A 757 16.88 -26.04 1.08
C GLU A 757 18.16 -25.22 0.88
N ASP A 758 18.05 -23.91 0.68
CA ASP A 758 19.20 -23.02 0.51
C ASP A 758 20.04 -22.93 1.79
N TYR A 759 19.42 -22.93 2.97
CA TYR A 759 20.12 -23.00 4.25
C TYR A 759 20.90 -24.31 4.40
N ALA A 760 20.27 -25.45 4.12
CA ALA A 760 20.93 -26.76 4.17
C ALA A 760 22.13 -26.82 3.21
N GLN A 761 21.98 -26.35 1.97
CA GLN A 761 23.08 -26.28 1.01
C GLN A 761 24.22 -25.36 1.47
N ARG A 762 23.91 -24.24 2.14
CA ARG A 762 24.94 -23.37 2.73
C ARG A 762 25.67 -24.06 3.86
N ILE A 763 24.96 -24.75 4.76
CA ILE A 763 25.57 -25.54 5.83
C ILE A 763 26.46 -26.62 5.24
N ASP A 764 26.01 -27.34 4.21
CA ASP A 764 26.81 -28.37 3.54
C ASP A 764 28.05 -27.78 2.86
N ARG A 765 27.94 -26.64 2.18
CA ARG A 765 29.09 -25.93 1.60
C ARG A 765 30.06 -25.43 2.66
N THR A 766 29.55 -24.87 3.75
CA THR A 766 30.38 -24.41 4.87
C THR A 766 31.03 -25.59 5.57
N ALA A 767 30.34 -26.70 5.77
CA ALA A 767 30.89 -27.92 6.34
C ALA A 767 31.94 -28.54 5.40
N ALA A 768 31.69 -28.57 4.09
CA ALA A 768 32.65 -29.01 3.09
C ALA A 768 33.89 -28.11 3.07
N PHE A 769 33.71 -26.78 3.11
CA PHE A 769 34.80 -25.82 3.20
C PHE A 769 35.59 -25.97 4.52
N LEU A 770 34.92 -26.18 5.64
CA LEU A 770 35.58 -26.41 6.95
C LEU A 770 36.31 -27.76 6.99
N ARG A 771 35.80 -28.79 6.31
CA ARG A 771 36.50 -30.07 6.08
C ARG A 771 37.75 -29.87 5.22
N GLU A 772 37.62 -29.13 4.13
CA GLU A 772 38.73 -28.82 3.20
C GLU A 772 39.79 -27.92 3.85
N ALA A 773 39.38 -26.99 4.71
CA ALA A 773 40.26 -26.13 5.51
C ALA A 773 40.79 -26.81 6.79
N GLY A 774 40.54 -28.12 6.99
CA GLY A 774 41.04 -28.89 8.14
C GLY A 774 40.56 -28.41 9.51
N SER A 775 39.45 -27.66 9.55
CA SER A 775 38.94 -26.96 10.75
C SER A 775 37.73 -27.65 11.38
N LEU A 776 37.23 -28.74 10.78
CA LEU A 776 36.13 -29.53 11.30
C LEU A 776 36.68 -30.77 12.05
N PHE A 777 36.62 -30.76 13.39
CA PHE A 777 36.95 -31.92 14.20
C PHE A 777 35.72 -32.83 14.31
N GLU A 778 35.71 -33.95 13.58
CA GLU A 778 34.75 -35.03 13.81
C GLU A 778 35.21 -35.80 15.06
N LEU A 779 34.38 -35.79 16.12
CA LEU A 779 34.56 -36.70 17.25
C LEU A 779 34.33 -38.12 16.74
N THR A 780 35.40 -38.81 16.37
CA THR A 780 35.37 -40.26 16.17
C THR A 780 35.03 -40.89 17.51
N GLY A 781 33.80 -41.35 17.65
CA GLY A 781 33.35 -42.12 18.78
C GLY A 781 34.05 -43.48 18.82
N GLU A 782 35.24 -43.50 19.42
CA GLU A 782 35.77 -44.67 20.11
C GLU A 782 36.38 -44.20 21.43
N VAL A 783 35.59 -44.30 22.50
CA VAL A 783 36.10 -44.41 23.86
C VAL A 783 35.60 -45.75 24.39
N VAL A 784 36.55 -46.68 24.53
CA VAL A 784 36.44 -47.87 25.40
C VAL A 784 36.63 -47.42 26.84
#